data_AF-A0A4Q2L0R4-F1
#
_entry.id   AF-A0A4Q2L0R4-F1
#
_cell.length_a   1.000
_cell.length_b   1.000
_cell.length_c   1.000
_cell.angle_alpha   90.00
_cell.angle_beta   90.00
_cell.angle_gamma   90.00
#
_symmetry.space_group_name_H-M   'P 1'
#
loop_
_entity.id
_entity.type
_entity.pdbx_description
1 polymer ?
#
loop_
_entity_poly.entity_id
_entity_poly.type
_entity_poly.pdbx_seq_one_letter_code
_entity_poly.pdbx_strand_id
1 'polypeptide(L)'
;MKEILIHTKTDDYPILIGSHFLHKVHSFTKKYDKLLFLSNDTLFSYYGDWYQQNIASEKTEYFLLPDGEEYKTLDSVQKIYDFMIEKHFSRKSCILCFGGGVICDIGGFVAASFMRGIDFIQLPTSLLAQVDASIGGKVAVNHSTGKNLIGFFYNPKAVLIDVSFLDTLEETQFQSGMAEVIKHSILSCDEKYSDFLYRNYEAIQEKEEDTLISLVEQSCRIKQYYVEKDMKEQGIRAFLNFGHTYAHALESLFQYKNISHGEAVAKGCLLDLYVSYRQGFLTKEYFEKIKRIFHLYSIDGTPILFPFKALWEAMKQDKKNAFSKINTIYLKKREEEKIFTVQEIHKQFTEDYLTQQPHNEVKAVIDIGTNSCRLYIAERQADTHQIMRHLHQEVQIVQLGEGVNQTKRLQKHAMDRTINCLKNYANTIRDYACSSLYCFATSATRDAENRDFFIQKVFQETGIQIHCISGETEAEYNFRGVSLAVPEQILIIDIGGGSTEFTLGKNTSIFFSKSINIGAVRATELFFPNQNYSSEAITQCKKWILEQLDSLYPLRKENFKVIGVAGTATTQISVAKEMKQYRRELVHLSTLSIEQLEKNLMLFLSKSLEERQKIIGLEAKRANVIIAGTIILQTILLYLQQDSMTISEYDNLMGAMIL
;
A
#
# COMPACT_ATOMS: atom_id res chain seq x y z
N MET A 1 0.90 24.00 -28.86
CA MET A 1 1.68 22.80 -29.23
C MET A 1 3.15 23.17 -29.33
N LYS A 2 4.03 22.37 -28.73
CA LYS A 2 5.48 22.52 -28.69
C LYS A 2 6.11 21.30 -29.37
N GLU A 3 7.30 21.48 -29.92
CA GLU A 3 8.07 20.40 -30.54
C GLU A 3 9.51 20.44 -30.02
N ILE A 4 10.02 19.26 -29.67
CA ILE A 4 11.40 19.04 -29.29
C ILE A 4 11.94 17.90 -30.15
N LEU A 5 13.01 18.14 -30.89
CA LEU A 5 13.67 17.11 -31.69
C LEU A 5 14.80 16.48 -30.89
N ILE A 6 14.74 15.18 -30.61
CA ILE A 6 15.84 14.48 -29.95
C ILE A 6 16.81 13.97 -30.99
N HIS A 7 18.07 14.33 -30.81
CA HIS A 7 19.18 13.86 -31.64
C HIS A 7 19.84 12.64 -31.03
N THR A 8 19.85 11.52 -31.74
CA THR A 8 20.60 10.33 -31.29
C THR A 8 21.66 9.94 -32.30
N LYS A 9 22.54 9.00 -31.93
CA LYS A 9 23.59 8.52 -32.84
C LYS A 9 23.02 7.76 -34.05
N THR A 10 21.79 7.24 -33.95
CA THR A 10 21.21 6.34 -34.94
C THR A 10 20.06 6.96 -35.70
N ASP A 11 19.14 7.64 -35.02
CA ASP A 11 17.94 8.25 -35.61
C ASP A 11 17.51 9.48 -34.79
N ASP A 12 17.01 10.51 -35.45
CA ASP A 12 16.33 11.64 -34.81
C ASP A 12 14.83 11.34 -34.68
N TYR A 13 14.20 11.78 -33.59
CA TYR A 13 12.75 11.64 -33.42
C TYR A 13 12.12 12.83 -32.69
N PRO A 14 10.90 13.25 -33.08
CA PRO A 14 10.22 14.36 -32.44
C PRO A 14 9.48 13.92 -31.17
N ILE A 15 9.48 14.84 -30.19
CA ILE A 15 8.54 14.88 -29.08
C ILE A 15 7.58 16.04 -29.35
N LEU A 16 6.30 15.73 -29.58
CA LEU A 16 5.24 16.71 -29.74
C LEU A 16 4.48 16.83 -28.42
N ILE A 17 4.29 18.05 -27.93
CA ILE A 17 3.63 18.32 -26.64
C ILE A 17 2.47 19.29 -26.87
N GLY A 18 1.29 18.99 -26.37
CA GLY A 18 0.11 19.81 -26.58
C GLY A 18 -1.10 19.28 -25.84
N SER A 19 -2.27 19.75 -26.26
CA SER A 19 -3.57 19.30 -25.75
C SER A 19 -4.49 18.97 -26.93
N HIS A 20 -5.28 17.90 -26.79
CA HIS A 20 -6.31 17.42 -27.73
C HIS A 20 -5.82 17.26 -29.18
N PHE A 21 -4.62 16.72 -29.38
CA PHE A 21 -3.98 16.64 -30.70
C PHE A 21 -3.53 15.25 -31.14
N LEU A 22 -3.75 14.21 -30.33
CA LEU A 22 -3.29 12.86 -30.68
C LEU A 22 -3.84 12.32 -32.02
N HIS A 23 -4.93 12.85 -32.56
CA HIS A 23 -5.39 12.56 -33.93
C HIS A 23 -4.29 12.80 -35.00
N LYS A 24 -3.27 13.62 -34.70
CA LYS A 24 -2.09 13.81 -35.56
C LYS A 24 -1.22 12.56 -35.69
N VAL A 25 -1.39 11.53 -34.85
CA VAL A 25 -0.67 10.24 -34.97
C VAL A 25 -0.86 9.62 -36.35
N HIS A 26 -2.00 9.86 -37.01
CA HIS A 26 -2.25 9.42 -38.39
C HIS A 26 -1.19 9.88 -39.39
N SER A 27 -0.58 11.05 -39.18
CA SER A 27 0.50 11.54 -40.05
C SER A 27 1.78 10.70 -39.94
N PHE A 28 2.05 10.14 -38.76
CA PHE A 28 3.19 9.27 -38.51
C PHE A 28 2.96 7.83 -38.98
N THR A 29 1.70 7.41 -39.14
CA THR A 29 1.36 6.01 -39.37
C THR A 29 1.07 5.63 -40.82
N LYS A 30 0.94 6.59 -41.75
CA LYS A 30 0.59 6.33 -43.16
C LYS A 30 1.48 5.32 -43.86
N LYS A 31 2.77 5.29 -43.52
CA LYS A 31 3.79 4.45 -44.18
C LYS A 31 3.73 2.96 -43.77
N TYR A 32 2.98 2.63 -42.71
CA TYR A 32 2.93 1.26 -42.19
C TYR A 32 1.78 0.44 -42.79
N ASP A 33 1.98 -0.87 -42.83
CA ASP A 33 0.98 -1.83 -43.33
C ASP A 33 -0.06 -2.21 -42.28
N LYS A 34 0.35 -2.35 -41.01
CA LYS A 34 -0.48 -2.61 -39.84
C LYS A 34 -0.02 -1.82 -38.61
N LEU A 35 -0.97 -1.54 -37.72
CA LEU A 35 -0.76 -0.83 -36.47
C LEU A 35 -1.27 -1.70 -35.31
N LEU A 36 -0.44 -1.86 -34.27
CA LEU A 36 -0.87 -2.43 -33.01
C LEU A 36 -1.09 -1.29 -32.02
N PHE A 37 -2.33 -1.07 -31.59
CA PHE A 37 -2.63 -0.21 -30.47
C PHE A 37 -2.50 -1.01 -29.17
N LEU A 38 -1.41 -0.80 -28.43
CA LEU A 38 -1.15 -1.47 -27.17
C LEU A 38 -1.57 -0.56 -26.00
N SER A 39 -2.43 -1.06 -25.12
CA SER A 39 -2.95 -0.34 -23.94
C SER A 39 -3.25 -1.33 -22.80
N ASN A 40 -3.75 -0.84 -21.67
CA ASN A 40 -4.36 -1.66 -20.62
C ASN A 40 -5.90 -1.57 -20.62
N ASP A 41 -6.55 -2.44 -19.87
CA ASP A 41 -7.99 -2.51 -19.66
C ASP A 41 -8.56 -1.25 -18.99
N THR A 42 -7.90 -0.73 -17.95
CA THR A 42 -8.29 0.51 -17.26
C THR A 42 -8.42 1.69 -18.22
N LEU A 43 -7.37 1.99 -18.99
CA LEU A 43 -7.37 3.11 -19.93
C LEU A 43 -8.35 2.91 -21.07
N PHE A 44 -8.51 1.68 -21.56
CA PHE A 44 -9.47 1.40 -22.61
C PHE A 44 -10.92 1.59 -22.14
N SER A 45 -11.20 1.41 -20.84
CA SER A 45 -12.51 1.74 -20.27
C SER A 45 -12.82 3.25 -20.31
N TYR A 46 -11.82 4.11 -20.19
CA TYR A 46 -11.97 5.57 -20.29
C TYR A 46 -11.93 6.09 -21.72
N TYR A 47 -11.08 5.49 -22.57
CA TYR A 47 -10.71 6.03 -23.87
C TYR A 47 -11.06 5.12 -25.05
N GLY A 48 -11.91 4.10 -24.84
CA GLY A 48 -12.38 3.21 -25.90
C GLY A 48 -13.10 3.95 -27.03
N ASP A 49 -14.01 4.87 -26.69
CA ASP A 49 -14.71 5.71 -27.68
C ASP A 49 -13.74 6.64 -28.41
N TRP A 50 -12.78 7.21 -27.67
CA TRP A 50 -11.72 8.03 -28.26
C TRP A 50 -10.87 7.23 -29.27
N TYR A 51 -10.50 5.99 -28.93
CA TYR A 51 -9.79 5.08 -29.83
C TYR A 51 -10.60 4.81 -31.10
N GLN A 52 -11.91 4.51 -30.98
CA GLN A 52 -12.77 4.25 -32.14
C GLN A 52 -12.85 5.46 -33.08
N GLN A 53 -12.89 6.67 -32.52
CA GLN A 53 -13.01 7.90 -33.29
C GLN A 53 -11.69 8.35 -33.93
N ASN A 54 -10.54 8.10 -33.27
CA ASN A 54 -9.28 8.75 -33.61
C ASN A 54 -8.15 7.79 -34.04
N ILE A 55 -8.29 6.48 -33.86
CA ILE A 55 -7.19 5.51 -34.09
C ILE A 55 -7.65 4.29 -34.89
N ALA A 56 -8.87 3.81 -34.65
CA ALA A 56 -9.41 2.62 -35.31
C ALA A 56 -9.42 2.80 -36.83
N SER A 57 -8.93 1.78 -37.53
CA SER A 57 -8.91 1.71 -38.98
C SER A 57 -8.82 0.25 -39.42
N GLU A 58 -9.01 -0.03 -40.71
CA GLU A 58 -8.84 -1.39 -41.26
C GLU A 58 -7.43 -1.97 -41.05
N LYS A 59 -6.43 -1.13 -40.77
CA LYS A 59 -5.04 -1.53 -40.52
C LYS A 59 -4.72 -1.68 -39.02
N THR A 60 -5.63 -1.27 -38.15
CA THR A 60 -5.38 -1.20 -36.70
C THR A 60 -5.98 -2.40 -36.00
N GLU A 61 -5.14 -3.10 -35.25
CA GLU A 61 -5.56 -4.08 -34.24
C GLU A 61 -5.23 -3.50 -32.86
N TYR A 62 -6.00 -3.82 -31.82
CA TYR A 62 -5.66 -3.44 -30.45
C TYR A 62 -5.38 -4.67 -29.59
N PHE A 63 -4.52 -4.50 -28.58
CA PHE A 63 -4.25 -5.53 -27.57
C PHE A 63 -4.23 -4.88 -26.20
N LEU A 64 -4.99 -5.46 -25.27
CA LEU A 64 -5.14 -4.94 -23.90
C LEU A 64 -4.45 -5.87 -22.92
N LEU A 65 -3.56 -5.31 -22.12
CA LEU A 65 -3.02 -5.96 -20.92
C LEU A 65 -3.87 -5.64 -19.69
N PRO A 66 -3.87 -6.49 -18.66
CA PRO A 66 -4.33 -6.06 -17.35
C PRO A 66 -3.44 -4.92 -16.82
N ASP A 67 -4.03 -3.96 -16.13
CA ASP A 67 -3.29 -2.84 -15.56
C ASP A 67 -2.44 -3.23 -14.34
N GLY A 68 -1.22 -2.67 -14.25
CA GLY A 68 -0.30 -2.87 -13.14
C GLY A 68 1.14 -3.28 -13.52
N GLU A 69 2.09 -2.90 -12.67
CA GLU A 69 3.52 -3.21 -12.82
C GLU A 69 3.83 -4.72 -12.76
N GLU A 70 2.98 -5.50 -12.09
CA GLU A 70 3.07 -6.97 -12.01
C GLU A 70 2.87 -7.67 -13.36
N TYR A 71 2.24 -7.01 -14.33
CA TYR A 71 2.07 -7.51 -15.70
C TYR A 71 3.23 -7.10 -16.62
N LYS A 72 4.22 -6.36 -16.11
CA LYS A 72 5.41 -5.95 -16.86
C LYS A 72 6.44 -7.08 -16.93
N THR A 73 6.07 -8.19 -17.55
CA THR A 73 6.84 -9.45 -17.56
C THR A 73 7.04 -10.00 -18.96
N LEU A 74 7.96 -10.97 -19.10
CA LEU A 74 8.15 -11.71 -20.35
C LEU A 74 6.91 -12.52 -20.76
N ASP A 75 6.08 -12.95 -19.80
CA ASP A 75 4.84 -13.69 -20.11
C ASP A 75 3.82 -12.80 -20.83
N SER A 76 3.68 -11.53 -20.41
CA SER A 76 2.84 -10.56 -21.11
C SER A 76 3.39 -10.26 -22.51
N VAL A 77 4.70 -10.14 -22.65
CA VAL A 77 5.37 -9.97 -23.94
C VAL A 77 5.10 -11.15 -24.88
N GLN A 78 5.15 -12.39 -24.37
CA GLN A 78 4.84 -13.59 -25.17
C GLN A 78 3.42 -13.54 -25.75
N LYS A 79 2.43 -13.17 -24.93
CA LYS A 79 1.03 -13.04 -25.40
C LYS A 79 0.88 -12.00 -26.51
N ILE A 80 1.64 -10.90 -26.43
CA ILE A 80 1.64 -9.88 -27.49
C ILE A 80 2.27 -10.46 -28.77
N TYR A 81 3.37 -11.22 -28.68
CA TYR A 81 3.95 -11.87 -29.86
C TYR A 81 2.98 -12.85 -30.51
N ASP A 82 2.32 -13.69 -29.72
CA ASP A 82 1.36 -14.69 -30.23
C ASP A 82 0.25 -13.99 -31.02
N PHE A 83 -0.32 -12.92 -30.44
CA PHE A 83 -1.33 -12.09 -31.10
C PHE A 83 -0.80 -11.44 -32.39
N MET A 84 0.38 -10.84 -32.36
CA MET A 84 0.98 -10.19 -33.53
C MET A 84 1.25 -11.19 -34.67
N ILE A 85 1.67 -12.42 -34.34
CA ILE A 85 1.91 -13.49 -35.32
C ILE A 85 0.59 -13.97 -35.92
N GLU A 86 -0.42 -14.22 -35.07
CA GLU A 86 -1.77 -14.63 -35.49
C GLU A 86 -2.39 -13.59 -36.43
N LYS A 87 -2.24 -12.31 -36.10
CA LYS A 87 -2.71 -11.18 -36.89
C LYS A 87 -1.77 -10.81 -38.04
N HIS A 88 -0.75 -11.60 -38.34
CA HIS A 88 0.16 -11.40 -39.49
C HIS A 88 0.81 -10.02 -39.54
N PHE A 89 1.30 -9.52 -38.40
CA PHE A 89 2.15 -8.33 -38.35
C PHE A 89 3.48 -8.59 -39.09
N SER A 90 4.03 -7.55 -39.72
CA SER A 90 5.22 -7.63 -40.56
C SER A 90 6.33 -6.67 -40.09
N ARG A 91 7.50 -6.71 -40.75
CA ARG A 91 8.58 -5.74 -40.50
C ARG A 91 8.22 -4.29 -40.84
N LYS A 92 7.12 -4.08 -41.58
CA LYS A 92 6.59 -2.76 -41.95
C LYS A 92 5.44 -2.31 -41.04
N SER A 93 5.17 -3.04 -39.97
CA SER A 93 4.15 -2.68 -38.98
C SER A 93 4.72 -1.76 -37.90
N CYS A 94 3.83 -1.14 -37.12
CA CYS A 94 4.20 -0.23 -36.04
C CYS A 94 3.36 -0.47 -34.78
N ILE A 95 3.97 -0.29 -33.61
CA ILE A 95 3.27 -0.33 -32.32
C ILE A 95 2.99 1.09 -31.82
N LEU A 96 1.74 1.38 -31.50
CA LEU A 96 1.29 2.59 -30.82
C LEU A 96 1.13 2.25 -29.33
N CYS A 97 2.01 2.79 -28.49
CA CYS A 97 2.04 2.49 -27.05
C CYS A 97 1.22 3.55 -26.30
N PHE A 98 -0.06 3.28 -26.06
CA PHE A 98 -0.97 4.18 -25.37
C PHE A 98 -1.09 3.79 -23.90
N GLY A 99 -0.40 4.51 -23.02
CA GLY A 99 -0.48 4.26 -21.59
C GLY A 99 0.60 4.90 -20.75
N GLY A 100 0.67 4.51 -19.48
CA GLY A 100 1.76 4.90 -18.58
C GLY A 100 3.09 4.20 -18.90
N GLY A 101 4.05 4.31 -17.98
CA GLY A 101 5.41 3.77 -18.16
C GLY A 101 5.45 2.27 -18.46
N VAL A 102 4.55 1.46 -17.87
CA VAL A 102 4.44 0.02 -18.11
C VAL A 102 4.18 -0.30 -19.58
N ILE A 103 3.14 0.30 -20.17
CA ILE A 103 2.79 0.09 -21.59
C ILE A 103 3.89 0.63 -22.49
N CYS A 104 4.46 1.81 -22.16
CA CYS A 104 5.56 2.41 -22.90
C CYS A 104 6.77 1.48 -22.98
N ASP A 105 7.13 0.86 -21.86
CA ASP A 105 8.28 -0.06 -21.76
C ASP A 105 8.02 -1.40 -22.44
N ILE A 106 6.85 -2.03 -22.19
CA ILE A 106 6.49 -3.31 -22.83
C ILE A 106 6.40 -3.15 -24.34
N GLY A 107 5.69 -2.12 -24.81
CA GLY A 107 5.51 -1.88 -26.24
C GLY A 107 6.84 -1.60 -26.95
N GLY A 108 7.71 -0.81 -26.32
CA GLY A 108 9.07 -0.59 -26.81
C GLY A 108 9.92 -1.86 -26.80
N PHE A 109 9.82 -2.71 -25.77
CA PHE A 109 10.51 -3.99 -25.70
C PHE A 109 10.07 -4.94 -26.81
N VAL A 110 8.75 -5.07 -27.01
CA VAL A 110 8.15 -5.86 -28.09
C VAL A 110 8.62 -5.33 -29.43
N ALA A 111 8.59 -4.01 -29.65
CA ALA A 111 9.05 -3.40 -30.89
C ALA A 111 10.53 -3.68 -31.18
N ALA A 112 11.40 -3.62 -30.16
CA ALA A 112 12.84 -3.87 -30.30
C ALA A 112 13.16 -5.32 -30.67
N SER A 113 12.34 -6.27 -30.22
CA SER A 113 12.62 -7.71 -30.29
C SER A 113 11.86 -8.42 -31.41
N PHE A 114 10.62 -8.01 -31.67
CA PHE A 114 9.76 -8.61 -32.69
C PHE A 114 10.37 -8.42 -34.08
N MET A 115 10.52 -9.52 -34.82
CA MET A 115 11.21 -9.55 -36.12
C MET A 115 12.60 -8.89 -36.15
N ARG A 116 13.28 -8.80 -34.99
CA ARG A 116 14.56 -8.10 -34.78
C ARG A 116 14.49 -6.57 -34.92
N GLY A 117 13.33 -5.99 -34.65
CA GLY A 117 13.11 -4.54 -34.66
C GLY A 117 12.02 -4.14 -35.64
N ILE A 118 10.97 -3.51 -35.12
CA ILE A 118 9.95 -2.77 -35.87
C ILE A 118 9.79 -1.37 -35.27
N ASP A 119 9.15 -0.46 -36.00
CA ASP A 119 8.93 0.91 -35.52
C ASP A 119 7.88 0.94 -34.40
N PHE A 120 7.98 1.91 -33.50
CA PHE A 120 6.95 2.19 -32.49
C PHE A 120 6.86 3.68 -32.19
N ILE A 121 5.70 4.09 -31.67
CA ILE A 121 5.37 5.47 -31.29
C ILE A 121 4.83 5.44 -29.86
N GLN A 122 5.34 6.35 -29.02
CA GLN A 122 4.90 6.51 -27.64
C GLN A 122 3.74 7.51 -27.56
N LEU A 123 2.65 7.12 -26.89
CA LEU A 123 1.48 7.96 -26.59
C LEU A 123 1.27 7.97 -25.05
N PRO A 124 2.17 8.61 -24.28
CA PRO A 124 2.17 8.51 -22.81
C PRO A 124 0.96 9.23 -22.17
N THR A 125 0.25 8.52 -21.29
CA THR A 125 -0.98 9.02 -20.63
C THR A 125 -0.82 9.36 -19.16
N SER A 126 0.31 9.01 -18.53
CA SER A 126 0.64 9.43 -17.15
C SER A 126 1.73 10.49 -17.14
N LEU A 127 1.70 11.39 -16.16
CA LEU A 127 2.70 12.46 -16.05
C LEU A 127 4.12 11.90 -15.98
N LEU A 128 4.33 10.83 -15.22
CA LEU A 128 5.61 10.12 -15.13
C LEU A 128 6.11 9.64 -16.50
N ALA A 129 5.22 9.07 -17.33
CA ALA A 129 5.58 8.62 -18.67
C ALA A 129 5.86 9.81 -19.61
N GLN A 130 5.11 10.90 -19.47
CA GLN A 130 5.25 12.11 -20.27
C GLN A 130 6.57 12.84 -20.02
N VAL A 131 7.02 12.92 -18.77
CA VAL A 131 8.24 13.67 -18.38
C VAL A 131 9.49 12.82 -18.35
N ASP A 132 9.34 11.52 -18.12
CA ASP A 132 10.45 10.58 -17.95
C ASP A 132 10.31 9.35 -18.85
N ALA A 133 9.52 8.34 -18.49
CA ALA A 133 9.66 6.98 -19.05
C ALA A 133 9.64 6.87 -20.59
N SER A 134 8.86 7.70 -21.29
CA SER A 134 8.77 7.66 -22.77
C SER A 134 10.00 8.21 -23.51
N ILE A 135 10.97 8.79 -22.79
CA ILE A 135 12.11 9.52 -23.36
C ILE A 135 13.43 8.78 -23.07
N GLY A 136 14.29 8.67 -24.09
CA GLY A 136 15.66 8.16 -23.95
C GLY A 136 15.83 6.66 -24.20
N GLY A 137 14.81 6.01 -24.76
CA GLY A 137 14.89 4.71 -25.42
C GLY A 137 15.21 3.51 -24.53
N LYS A 138 15.20 3.65 -23.21
CA LYS A 138 15.30 2.47 -22.32
C LYS A 138 13.93 1.80 -22.31
N VAL A 139 13.87 0.55 -22.75
CA VAL A 139 12.65 -0.25 -22.79
C VAL A 139 12.94 -1.59 -22.14
N ALA A 140 12.12 -2.00 -21.17
CA ALA A 140 12.45 -3.17 -20.35
C ALA A 140 11.23 -3.87 -19.77
N VAL A 141 11.43 -5.11 -19.34
CA VAL A 141 10.50 -5.86 -18.52
C VAL A 141 11.16 -6.33 -17.22
N ASN A 142 10.32 -6.66 -16.26
CA ASN A 142 10.72 -7.12 -14.94
C ASN A 142 11.00 -8.63 -14.97
N HIS A 143 11.93 -9.05 -14.11
CA HIS A 143 12.11 -10.45 -13.71
C HIS A 143 11.53 -10.62 -12.29
N SER A 144 11.22 -11.85 -11.88
CA SER A 144 10.73 -12.14 -10.52
C SER A 144 11.68 -11.67 -9.41
N THR A 145 12.95 -11.47 -9.74
CA THR A 145 14.01 -11.01 -8.82
C THR A 145 14.34 -9.51 -8.94
N GLY A 146 13.65 -8.74 -9.80
CA GLY A 146 13.89 -7.29 -9.88
C GLY A 146 13.33 -6.59 -11.11
N LYS A 147 13.14 -5.27 -10.98
CA LYS A 147 12.56 -4.41 -12.02
C LYS A 147 13.55 -4.06 -13.15
N ASN A 148 13.03 -3.92 -14.37
CA ASN A 148 13.75 -3.45 -15.57
C ASN A 148 15.09 -4.17 -15.81
N LEU A 149 15.16 -5.47 -15.53
CA LEU A 149 16.41 -6.25 -15.64
C LEU A 149 16.68 -6.72 -17.06
N ILE A 150 15.63 -6.86 -17.88
CA ILE A 150 15.71 -7.43 -19.22
C ILE A 150 15.18 -6.38 -20.19
N GLY A 151 16.02 -5.87 -21.09
CA GLY A 151 15.64 -4.73 -21.90
C GLY A 151 16.61 -4.36 -23.02
N PHE A 152 16.25 -3.32 -23.76
CA PHE A 152 17.00 -2.77 -24.89
C PHE A 152 17.14 -1.25 -24.76
N PHE A 153 18.13 -0.70 -25.47
CA PHE A 153 18.14 0.71 -25.85
C PHE A 153 17.55 0.81 -27.27
N TYR A 154 16.28 1.19 -27.37
CA TYR A 154 15.51 1.24 -28.62
C TYR A 154 14.65 2.51 -28.68
N ASN A 155 14.91 3.36 -29.68
CA ASN A 155 14.28 4.69 -29.76
C ASN A 155 12.94 4.63 -30.49
N PRO A 156 11.93 5.38 -30.04
CA PRO A 156 10.67 5.51 -30.76
C PRO A 156 10.86 6.35 -32.04
N LYS A 157 9.89 6.27 -32.96
CA LYS A 157 9.83 7.15 -34.14
C LYS A 157 9.15 8.49 -33.84
N ALA A 158 8.37 8.57 -32.76
CA ALA A 158 7.84 9.81 -32.20
C ALA A 158 7.36 9.57 -30.76
N VAL A 159 7.32 10.64 -29.97
CA VAL A 159 6.62 10.67 -28.67
C VAL A 159 5.56 11.77 -28.76
N LEU A 160 4.29 11.42 -28.60
CA LEU A 160 3.18 12.36 -28.69
C LEU A 160 2.55 12.52 -27.30
N ILE A 161 2.85 13.63 -26.65
CA ILE A 161 2.43 13.94 -25.28
C ILE A 161 1.24 14.89 -25.32
N ASP A 162 0.07 14.36 -24.97
CA ASP A 162 -1.15 15.13 -24.86
C ASP A 162 -1.55 15.25 -23.39
N VAL A 163 -1.52 16.47 -22.87
CA VAL A 163 -1.69 16.72 -21.43
C VAL A 163 -3.13 16.52 -20.98
N SER A 164 -4.12 16.49 -21.88
CA SER A 164 -5.52 16.28 -21.52
C SER A 164 -5.80 14.88 -20.96
N PHE A 165 -4.91 13.90 -21.21
CA PHE A 165 -5.00 12.59 -20.58
C PHE A 165 -4.70 12.62 -19.06
N LEU A 166 -4.08 13.69 -18.56
CA LEU A 166 -3.81 13.84 -17.14
C LEU A 166 -5.09 14.12 -16.33
N ASP A 167 -6.19 14.57 -16.97
CA ASP A 167 -7.46 14.85 -16.28
C ASP A 167 -8.04 13.63 -15.60
N THR A 168 -7.95 12.46 -16.22
CA THR A 168 -8.45 11.19 -15.66
C THR A 168 -7.44 10.47 -14.79
N LEU A 169 -6.19 10.95 -14.74
CA LEU A 169 -5.13 10.33 -13.97
C LEU A 169 -5.39 10.49 -12.47
N GLU A 170 -5.32 9.37 -11.74
CA GLU A 170 -5.42 9.37 -10.28
C GLU A 170 -4.39 10.31 -9.65
N GLU A 171 -4.80 11.02 -8.60
CA GLU A 171 -3.97 12.03 -7.95
C GLU A 171 -2.63 11.47 -7.45
N THR A 172 -2.62 10.25 -6.92
CA THR A 172 -1.39 9.58 -6.46
C THR A 172 -0.41 9.30 -7.61
N GLN A 173 -0.91 8.99 -8.81
CA GLN A 173 -0.08 8.80 -10.01
C GLN A 173 0.42 10.13 -10.56
N PHE A 174 -0.39 11.19 -10.48
CA PHE A 174 0.02 12.55 -10.81
C PHE A 174 1.15 13.02 -9.88
N GLN A 175 0.98 12.85 -8.56
CA GLN A 175 2.01 13.11 -7.55
C GLN A 175 3.29 12.32 -7.81
N SER A 176 3.16 11.05 -8.20
CA SER A 176 4.33 10.24 -8.56
C SER A 176 5.11 10.82 -9.75
N GLY A 177 4.41 11.37 -10.75
CA GLY A 177 5.05 12.10 -11.86
C GLY A 177 5.62 13.45 -11.45
N MET A 178 4.95 14.15 -10.55
CA MET A 178 5.44 15.44 -10.01
C MET A 178 6.75 15.29 -9.23
N ALA A 179 7.00 14.15 -8.58
CA ALA A 179 8.29 13.90 -7.93
C ALA A 179 9.46 13.93 -8.93
N GLU A 180 9.26 13.35 -10.12
CA GLU A 180 10.21 13.36 -11.22
C GLU A 180 10.37 14.76 -11.84
N VAL A 181 9.27 15.51 -11.96
CA VAL A 181 9.29 16.93 -12.36
C VAL A 181 10.13 17.78 -11.40
N ILE A 182 9.96 17.58 -10.09
CA ILE A 182 10.74 18.29 -9.06
C ILE A 182 12.21 17.85 -9.14
N LYS A 183 12.50 16.57 -9.36
CA LYS A 183 13.87 16.08 -9.62
C LYS A 183 14.48 16.78 -10.84
N HIS A 184 13.75 16.91 -11.94
CA HIS A 184 14.21 17.68 -13.10
C HIS A 184 14.50 19.14 -12.75
N SER A 185 13.71 19.79 -11.90
CA SER A 185 14.00 21.16 -11.42
C SER A 185 15.27 21.28 -10.56
N ILE A 186 15.69 20.19 -9.91
CA ILE A 186 17.00 20.12 -9.26
C ILE A 186 18.10 20.05 -10.33
N LEU A 187 17.90 19.16 -11.32
CA LEU A 187 18.84 18.86 -12.42
C LEU A 187 18.95 19.94 -13.51
N SER A 188 18.05 20.91 -13.54
CA SER A 188 18.12 22.07 -14.43
C SER A 188 19.32 22.95 -14.07
N CYS A 189 19.87 23.65 -15.06
CA CYS A 189 21.05 24.51 -14.88
C CYS A 189 20.81 25.66 -13.88
N ASP A 190 19.60 26.20 -13.82
CA ASP A 190 19.21 27.28 -12.92
C ASP A 190 18.01 26.89 -12.03
N GLU A 191 17.50 27.84 -11.24
CA GLU A 191 16.37 27.66 -10.33
C GLU A 191 15.01 28.03 -10.94
N LYS A 192 14.96 28.54 -12.18
CA LYS A 192 13.73 29.06 -12.79
C LYS A 192 12.64 28.00 -12.86
N TYR A 193 13.01 26.74 -13.11
CA TYR A 193 12.03 25.67 -13.16
C TYR A 193 11.44 25.38 -11.76
N SER A 194 12.26 25.36 -10.71
CA SER A 194 11.74 25.22 -9.33
C SER A 194 10.85 26.40 -8.92
N ASP A 195 11.19 27.62 -9.36
CA ASP A 195 10.37 28.81 -9.13
C ASP A 195 9.06 28.76 -9.91
N PHE A 196 9.08 28.23 -11.15
CA PHE A 196 7.89 28.00 -11.95
C PHE A 196 6.92 27.03 -11.25
N LEU A 197 7.43 25.91 -10.71
CA LEU A 197 6.60 24.97 -9.94
C LEU A 197 5.96 25.65 -8.73
N TYR A 198 6.74 26.42 -7.96
CA TYR A 198 6.21 27.12 -6.80
C TYR A 198 5.14 28.18 -7.16
N ARG A 199 5.37 28.98 -8.20
CA ARG A 199 4.46 30.09 -8.59
C ARG A 199 3.17 29.61 -9.27
N ASN A 200 3.21 28.48 -9.96
CA ASN A 200 2.06 27.96 -10.72
C ASN A 200 1.42 26.75 -10.03
N TYR A 201 1.59 26.62 -8.70
CA TYR A 201 1.04 25.49 -7.94
C TYR A 201 -0.46 25.28 -8.20
N GLU A 202 -1.27 26.33 -8.05
CA GLU A 202 -2.72 26.26 -8.24
C GLU A 202 -3.08 25.80 -9.66
N ALA A 203 -2.51 26.44 -10.68
CA ALA A 203 -2.70 26.07 -12.09
C ALA A 203 -2.29 24.62 -12.40
N ILE A 204 -1.20 24.12 -11.79
CA ILE A 204 -0.76 22.73 -11.98
C ILE A 204 -1.72 21.75 -11.30
N GLN A 205 -2.21 22.07 -10.10
CA GLN A 205 -3.19 21.24 -9.38
C GLN A 205 -4.55 21.22 -10.08
N GLU A 206 -4.96 22.34 -10.67
CA GLU A 206 -6.17 22.46 -11.50
C GLU A 206 -5.98 21.88 -12.91
N LYS A 207 -4.79 21.34 -13.21
CA LYS A 207 -4.43 20.74 -14.50
C LYS A 207 -4.64 21.69 -15.69
N GLU A 208 -4.37 22.99 -15.51
CA GLU A 208 -4.47 23.98 -16.57
C GLU A 208 -3.55 23.60 -17.75
N GLU A 209 -4.13 23.42 -18.93
CA GLU A 209 -3.46 22.80 -20.08
C GLU A 209 -2.17 23.53 -20.51
N ASP A 210 -2.18 24.86 -20.62
CA ASP A 210 -1.00 25.64 -21.05
C ASP A 210 0.13 25.57 -20.02
N THR A 211 -0.22 25.55 -18.74
CA THR A 211 0.71 25.39 -17.63
C THR A 211 1.32 23.97 -17.63
N LEU A 212 0.51 22.94 -17.85
CA LEU A 212 0.98 21.55 -17.97
C LEU A 212 1.86 21.33 -19.21
N ILE A 213 1.51 21.91 -20.36
CA ILE A 213 2.34 21.86 -21.58
C ILE A 213 3.72 22.46 -21.29
N SER A 214 3.76 23.61 -20.60
CA SER A 214 5.01 24.27 -20.22
C SER A 214 5.82 23.43 -19.22
N LEU A 215 5.15 22.83 -18.24
CA LEU A 215 5.76 21.94 -17.25
C LEU A 215 6.41 20.73 -17.93
N VAL A 216 5.66 20.03 -18.79
CA VAL A 216 6.16 18.85 -19.51
C VAL A 216 7.29 19.23 -20.47
N GLU A 217 7.16 20.35 -21.19
CA GLU A 217 8.21 20.86 -22.08
C GLU A 217 9.55 21.03 -21.36
N GLN A 218 9.55 21.68 -20.18
CA GLN A 218 10.77 21.89 -19.41
C GLN A 218 11.43 20.57 -18.98
N SER A 219 10.63 19.62 -18.47
CA SER A 219 11.14 18.29 -18.11
C SER A 219 11.73 17.55 -19.33
N CYS A 220 11.03 17.56 -20.47
CA CYS A 220 11.50 16.94 -21.70
C CYS A 220 12.82 17.54 -22.19
N ARG A 221 12.99 18.88 -22.12
CA ARG A 221 14.24 19.57 -22.49
C ARG A 221 15.41 19.21 -21.58
N ILE A 222 15.16 19.12 -20.27
CA ILE A 222 16.18 18.69 -19.31
C ILE A 222 16.63 17.27 -19.63
N LYS A 223 15.67 16.37 -19.88
CA LYS A 223 15.98 14.98 -20.21
C LYS A 223 16.68 14.84 -21.56
N GLN A 224 16.26 15.60 -22.58
CA GLN A 224 16.92 15.71 -23.87
C GLN A 224 18.41 16.04 -23.68
N TYR A 225 18.74 17.10 -22.93
CA TYR A 225 20.12 17.53 -22.70
C TYR A 225 21.03 16.39 -22.19
N TYR A 226 20.54 15.58 -21.23
CA TYR A 226 21.32 14.45 -20.70
C TYR A 226 21.39 13.27 -21.67
N VAL A 227 20.29 12.94 -22.35
CA VAL A 227 20.22 11.82 -23.30
C VAL A 227 21.11 12.05 -24.53
N GLU A 228 21.09 13.24 -25.11
CA GLU A 228 21.86 13.56 -26.31
C GLU A 228 23.37 13.53 -26.05
N LYS A 229 23.78 13.98 -24.86
CA LYS A 229 25.19 13.96 -24.44
C LYS A 229 25.68 12.58 -24.02
N ASP A 230 24.81 11.72 -23.49
CA ASP A 230 25.17 10.39 -23.00
C ASP A 230 24.02 9.37 -23.14
N MET A 231 23.86 8.83 -24.35
CA MET A 231 22.77 7.91 -24.67
C MET A 231 22.81 6.60 -23.87
N LYS A 232 23.99 6.06 -23.55
CA LYS A 232 24.14 4.74 -22.91
C LYS A 232 24.31 4.80 -21.39
N GLU A 233 24.16 5.98 -20.79
CA GLU A 233 24.29 6.17 -19.34
C GLU A 233 25.67 5.75 -18.79
N GLN A 234 26.74 6.19 -19.44
CA GLN A 234 28.12 5.91 -19.02
C GLN A 234 28.85 7.17 -18.51
N GLY A 235 28.18 8.31 -18.49
CA GLY A 235 28.69 9.61 -18.10
C GLY A 235 27.56 10.47 -17.51
N ILE A 236 27.29 11.63 -18.09
CA ILE A 236 26.41 12.62 -17.46
C ILE A 236 24.94 12.19 -17.34
N ARG A 237 24.46 11.22 -18.15
CA ARG A 237 23.08 10.73 -18.02
C ARG A 237 22.87 10.00 -16.70
N ALA A 238 23.95 9.54 -16.05
CA ALA A 238 23.88 9.02 -14.69
C ALA A 238 23.29 10.04 -13.70
N PHE A 239 23.39 11.35 -13.95
CA PHE A 239 22.81 12.39 -13.07
C PHE A 239 21.28 12.36 -13.04
N LEU A 240 20.60 11.82 -14.06
CA LEU A 240 19.15 11.58 -14.01
C LEU A 240 18.74 10.63 -12.86
N ASN A 241 19.70 9.90 -12.31
CA ASN A 241 19.50 9.04 -11.16
C ASN A 241 19.65 9.75 -9.80
N PHE A 242 19.61 11.08 -9.75
CA PHE A 242 19.53 11.82 -8.51
C PHE A 242 18.37 11.29 -7.65
N GLY A 243 18.64 10.96 -6.39
CA GLY A 243 17.72 10.31 -5.45
C GLY A 243 17.48 8.82 -5.65
N HIS A 244 17.86 8.22 -6.79
CA HIS A 244 17.43 6.86 -7.13
C HIS A 244 18.12 5.76 -6.33
N THR A 245 19.32 5.99 -5.82
CA THR A 245 20.05 4.98 -5.02
C THR A 245 19.28 4.62 -3.75
N TYR A 246 18.70 5.61 -3.07
CA TYR A 246 17.84 5.36 -1.91
C TYR A 246 16.41 4.97 -2.32
N ALA A 247 15.88 5.58 -3.39
CA ALA A 247 14.55 5.23 -3.90
C ALA A 247 14.41 3.74 -4.21
N HIS A 248 15.36 3.16 -4.97
CA HIS A 248 15.32 1.74 -5.31
C HIS A 248 15.47 0.82 -4.08
N ALA A 249 16.27 1.24 -3.09
CA ALA A 249 16.38 0.52 -1.84
C ALA A 249 15.05 0.51 -1.08
N LEU A 250 14.37 1.65 -1.00
CA LEU A 250 13.02 1.74 -0.43
C LEU A 250 12.04 0.86 -1.18
N GLU A 251 11.94 1.00 -2.51
CA GLU A 251 11.07 0.17 -3.33
C GLU A 251 11.32 -1.34 -3.09
N SER A 252 12.57 -1.78 -2.98
CA SER A 252 12.90 -3.17 -2.68
C SER A 252 12.49 -3.60 -1.27
N LEU A 253 12.74 -2.78 -0.24
CA LEU A 253 12.39 -3.11 1.16
C LEU A 253 10.87 -3.13 1.38
N PHE A 254 10.14 -2.34 0.62
CA PHE A 254 8.68 -2.37 0.56
C PHE A 254 8.14 -3.44 -0.42
N GLN A 255 9.01 -4.31 -0.94
CA GLN A 255 8.65 -5.39 -1.87
C GLN A 255 7.92 -4.91 -3.14
N TYR A 256 8.26 -3.71 -3.59
CA TYR A 256 7.63 -3.01 -4.71
C TYR A 256 6.12 -2.79 -4.55
N LYS A 257 5.62 -2.88 -3.31
CA LYS A 257 4.24 -2.63 -2.91
C LYS A 257 4.23 -1.48 -1.92
N ASN A 258 3.06 -0.89 -1.67
CA ASN A 258 2.85 0.06 -0.59
C ASN A 258 3.65 1.39 -0.65
N ILE A 259 4.70 1.53 -1.47
CA ILE A 259 5.38 2.80 -1.74
C ILE A 259 5.32 3.12 -3.24
N SER A 260 4.95 4.35 -3.59
CA SER A 260 4.98 4.79 -4.98
C SER A 260 6.41 5.11 -5.43
N HIS A 261 6.67 5.02 -6.73
CA HIS A 261 7.98 5.38 -7.29
C HIS A 261 8.35 6.83 -6.96
N GLY A 262 7.43 7.77 -7.17
CA GLY A 262 7.70 9.18 -6.94
C GLY A 262 7.92 9.53 -5.46
N GLU A 263 7.22 8.86 -4.54
CA GLU A 263 7.51 9.00 -3.11
C GLU A 263 8.93 8.52 -2.77
N ALA A 264 9.33 7.37 -3.29
CA ALA A 264 10.68 6.85 -3.10
C ALA A 264 11.74 7.80 -3.68
N VAL A 265 11.50 8.35 -4.89
CA VAL A 265 12.37 9.34 -5.55
C VAL A 265 12.44 10.64 -4.74
N ALA A 266 11.33 11.11 -4.17
CA ALA A 266 11.30 12.31 -3.34
C ALA A 266 12.16 12.16 -2.08
N LYS A 267 11.95 11.07 -1.33
CA LYS A 267 12.76 10.74 -0.14
C LYS A 267 14.25 10.58 -0.52
N GLY A 268 14.52 10.00 -1.69
CA GLY A 268 15.86 9.93 -2.29
C GLY A 268 16.49 11.28 -2.59
N CYS A 269 15.78 12.17 -3.27
CA CYS A 269 16.25 13.50 -3.61
C CYS A 269 16.58 14.30 -2.36
N LEU A 270 15.75 14.20 -1.33
CA LEU A 270 15.97 14.91 -0.07
C LEU A 270 17.17 14.35 0.70
N LEU A 271 17.42 13.04 0.67
CA LEU A 271 18.65 12.47 1.21
C LEU A 271 19.89 12.99 0.47
N ASP A 272 19.91 12.94 -0.87
CA ASP A 272 21.06 13.39 -1.66
C ASP A 272 21.33 14.89 -1.47
N LEU A 273 20.27 15.72 -1.40
CA LEU A 273 20.39 17.15 -1.09
C LEU A 273 20.87 17.38 0.34
N TYR A 274 20.36 16.63 1.32
CA TYR A 274 20.79 16.76 2.70
C TYR A 274 22.28 16.44 2.87
N VAL A 275 22.75 15.34 2.26
CA VAL A 275 24.16 14.96 2.32
C VAL A 275 25.04 15.96 1.58
N SER A 276 24.56 16.52 0.47
CA SER A 276 25.23 17.62 -0.23
C SER A 276 25.32 18.89 0.63
N TYR A 277 24.24 19.25 1.34
CA TYR A 277 24.23 20.36 2.31
C TYR A 277 25.26 20.15 3.43
N ARG A 278 25.28 18.96 4.05
CA ARG A 278 26.20 18.65 5.16
C ARG A 278 27.67 18.68 4.75
N GLN A 279 27.97 18.45 3.48
CA GLN A 279 29.31 18.60 2.91
C GLN A 279 29.66 20.05 2.51
N GLY A 280 28.76 21.00 2.71
CA GLY A 280 28.96 22.40 2.31
C GLY A 280 28.87 22.63 0.81
N PHE A 281 28.25 21.70 0.06
CA PHE A 281 28.09 21.81 -1.39
C PHE A 281 26.90 22.67 -1.81
N LEU A 282 25.93 22.86 -0.92
CA LEU A 282 24.79 23.75 -1.13
C LEU A 282 24.32 24.36 0.20
N THR A 283 23.49 25.40 0.14
CA THR A 283 22.97 26.08 1.33
C THR A 283 21.77 25.35 1.93
N LYS A 284 21.57 25.50 3.24
CA LYS A 284 20.37 24.97 3.92
C LYS A 284 19.09 25.52 3.28
N GLU A 285 19.07 26.79 2.90
CA GLU A 285 17.92 27.44 2.24
C GLU A 285 17.52 26.73 0.96
N TYR A 286 18.48 26.29 0.13
CA TYR A 286 18.15 25.56 -1.09
C TYR A 286 17.57 24.18 -0.79
N PHE A 287 18.12 23.46 0.19
CA PHE A 287 17.56 22.19 0.66
C PHE A 287 16.11 22.34 1.15
N GLU A 288 15.86 23.32 2.03
CA GLU A 288 14.51 23.57 2.56
C GLU A 288 13.53 24.07 1.48
N LYS A 289 14.01 24.84 0.49
CA LYS A 289 13.20 25.25 -0.68
C LYS A 289 12.66 24.02 -1.41
N ILE A 290 13.53 23.07 -1.78
CA ILE A 290 13.11 21.87 -2.51
C ILE A 290 12.21 20.99 -1.63
N LYS A 291 12.52 20.84 -0.34
CA LYS A 291 11.66 20.13 0.63
C LYS A 291 10.25 20.74 0.69
N ARG A 292 10.15 22.07 0.72
CA ARG A 292 8.86 22.78 0.67
C ARG A 292 8.11 22.53 -0.64
N ILE A 293 8.79 22.44 -1.78
CA ILE A 293 8.13 22.14 -3.06
C ILE A 293 7.55 20.71 -3.04
N PHE A 294 8.28 19.69 -2.58
CA PHE A 294 7.70 18.34 -2.42
C PHE A 294 6.46 18.35 -1.52
N HIS A 295 6.54 19.03 -0.38
CA HIS A 295 5.40 19.17 0.53
C HIS A 295 4.21 19.92 -0.11
N LEU A 296 4.49 20.97 -0.89
CA LEU A 296 3.46 21.75 -1.59
C LEU A 296 2.63 20.86 -2.54
N TYR A 297 3.26 19.89 -3.21
CA TYR A 297 2.58 18.92 -4.06
C TYR A 297 2.09 17.66 -3.32
N SER A 298 1.99 17.70 -1.99
CA SER A 298 1.54 16.58 -1.17
C SER A 298 2.38 15.30 -1.32
N ILE A 299 3.66 15.42 -1.68
CA ILE A 299 4.58 14.29 -1.79
C ILE A 299 5.35 14.12 -0.48
N ASP A 300 5.20 12.97 0.17
CA ASP A 300 5.81 12.72 1.46
C ASP A 300 7.34 12.53 1.37
N GLY A 301 8.08 13.56 1.76
CA GLY A 301 9.53 13.56 1.87
C GLY A 301 10.10 13.06 3.21
N THR A 302 9.27 12.56 4.13
CA THR A 302 9.70 12.15 5.47
C THR A 302 10.64 10.93 5.39
N PRO A 303 11.82 10.94 6.02
CA PRO A 303 12.71 9.78 6.01
C PRO A 303 12.06 8.57 6.70
N ILE A 304 12.39 7.36 6.23
CA ILE A 304 11.92 6.10 6.83
C ILE A 304 13.11 5.38 7.43
N LEU A 305 13.05 5.13 8.73
CA LEU A 305 14.07 4.41 9.47
C LEU A 305 13.85 2.90 9.36
N PHE A 306 14.81 2.25 8.71
CA PHE A 306 14.99 0.81 8.69
C PHE A 306 16.20 0.41 9.57
N PRO A 307 16.34 -0.85 9.97
CA PRO A 307 17.61 -1.37 10.47
C PRO A 307 18.72 -1.02 9.47
N PHE A 308 19.67 -0.19 9.89
CA PHE A 308 20.63 0.43 8.97
C PHE A 308 21.38 -0.59 8.12
N LYS A 309 21.70 -1.76 8.68
CA LYS A 309 22.32 -2.86 7.94
C LYS A 309 21.46 -3.33 6.76
N ALA A 310 20.16 -3.54 6.97
CA ALA A 310 19.25 -3.99 5.91
C ALA A 310 19.14 -2.94 4.80
N LEU A 311 18.97 -1.67 5.17
CA LEU A 311 18.95 -0.57 4.21
C LEU A 311 20.25 -0.44 3.44
N TRP A 312 21.39 -0.49 4.13
CA TRP A 312 22.71 -0.37 3.51
C TRP A 312 22.99 -1.52 2.52
N GLU A 313 22.58 -2.75 2.85
CA GLU A 313 22.67 -3.88 1.91
C GLU A 313 21.71 -3.72 0.72
N ALA A 314 20.49 -3.21 0.92
CA ALA A 314 19.56 -2.92 -0.19
C ALA A 314 20.14 -1.85 -1.13
N MET A 315 20.72 -0.77 -0.58
CA MET A 315 21.39 0.27 -1.36
C MET A 315 22.61 -0.25 -2.13
N LYS A 316 23.32 -1.27 -1.63
CA LYS A 316 24.43 -1.91 -2.35
C LYS A 316 23.98 -2.69 -3.58
N GLN A 317 22.76 -3.20 -3.62
CA GLN A 317 22.24 -3.98 -4.74
C GLN A 317 21.84 -3.11 -5.95
N ASP A 318 21.84 -1.78 -5.83
CA ASP A 318 21.59 -0.90 -6.96
C ASP A 318 22.58 -1.15 -8.11
N LYS A 319 22.03 -1.21 -9.33
CA LYS A 319 22.73 -1.58 -10.57
C LYS A 319 23.95 -0.69 -10.90
N LYS A 320 24.09 0.48 -10.25
CA LYS A 320 25.20 1.43 -10.46
C LYS A 320 26.42 1.13 -9.60
N ASN A 321 26.30 0.25 -8.61
CA ASN A 321 27.39 -0.01 -7.69
C ASN A 321 28.39 -0.96 -8.34
N ALA A 322 29.61 -0.46 -8.55
CA ALA A 322 30.77 -1.27 -8.88
C ALA A 322 31.59 -1.49 -7.60
N PHE A 323 32.03 -2.72 -7.35
CA PHE A 323 33.04 -3.04 -6.32
C PHE A 323 32.71 -2.60 -4.89
N SER A 324 31.54 -2.97 -4.35
CA SER A 324 31.14 -2.83 -2.93
C SER A 324 30.95 -1.41 -2.35
N LYS A 325 31.15 -0.37 -3.17
CA LYS A 325 30.88 1.03 -2.80
C LYS A 325 29.48 1.43 -3.25
N ILE A 326 28.77 2.18 -2.39
CA ILE A 326 27.45 2.74 -2.73
C ILE A 326 27.68 4.14 -3.31
N ASN A 327 27.43 4.30 -4.60
CA ASN A 327 27.57 5.59 -5.26
C ASN A 327 26.20 6.30 -5.36
N THR A 328 26.19 7.60 -5.13
CA THR A 328 25.03 8.47 -5.35
C THR A 328 25.43 9.76 -6.05
N ILE A 329 24.43 10.58 -6.40
CA ILE A 329 24.64 11.85 -7.10
C ILE A 329 24.66 12.99 -6.08
N TYR A 330 25.75 13.76 -6.06
CA TYR A 330 25.85 14.97 -5.26
C TYR A 330 25.70 16.22 -6.10
N LEU A 331 25.00 17.20 -5.54
CA LEU A 331 24.83 18.53 -6.11
C LEU A 331 25.75 19.52 -5.40
N LYS A 332 26.65 20.13 -6.17
CA LYS A 332 27.43 21.28 -5.75
C LYS A 332 26.92 22.55 -6.43
N LYS A 333 26.35 23.44 -5.62
CA LYS A 333 25.80 24.73 -6.04
C LYS A 333 26.73 25.86 -5.61
N ARG A 334 27.20 26.65 -6.56
CA ARG A 334 28.03 27.85 -6.33
C ARG A 334 27.40 29.01 -7.10
N GLU A 335 26.93 30.03 -6.38
CA GLU A 335 26.24 31.18 -6.99
C GLU A 335 25.14 30.71 -7.98
N GLU A 336 25.37 30.92 -9.29
CA GLU A 336 24.46 30.56 -10.39
C GLU A 336 24.80 29.22 -11.08
N GLU A 337 25.85 28.50 -10.65
CA GLU A 337 26.27 27.23 -11.26
C GLU A 337 25.86 26.03 -10.39
N LYS A 338 25.32 25.00 -11.06
CA LYS A 338 25.07 23.67 -10.49
C LYS A 338 25.97 22.63 -11.15
N ILE A 339 26.76 21.94 -10.34
CA ILE A 339 27.67 20.88 -10.76
C ILE A 339 27.26 19.58 -10.10
N PHE A 340 27.08 18.53 -10.89
CA PHE A 340 26.75 17.19 -10.41
C PHE A 340 27.96 16.27 -10.44
N THR A 341 28.08 15.41 -9.44
CA THR A 341 29.18 14.43 -9.35
C THR A 341 28.65 13.10 -8.84
N VAL A 342 29.22 12.01 -9.33
CA VAL A 342 29.01 10.67 -8.76
C VAL A 342 30.06 10.45 -7.69
N GLN A 343 29.63 10.20 -6.45
CA GLN A 343 30.53 9.98 -5.31
C GLN A 343 30.00 8.88 -4.40
N GLU A 344 30.90 8.29 -3.60
CA GLU A 344 30.52 7.34 -2.56
C GLU A 344 29.67 8.04 -1.49
N ILE A 345 28.57 7.41 -1.08
CA ILE A 345 27.65 8.01 -0.13
C ILE A 345 28.26 8.12 1.27
N HIS A 346 28.14 9.28 1.90
CA HIS A 346 28.66 9.53 3.24
C HIS A 346 27.80 8.88 4.34
N LYS A 347 28.20 7.66 4.76
CA LYS A 347 27.47 6.82 5.73
C LYS A 347 26.94 7.58 6.96
N GLN A 348 27.79 8.35 7.64
CA GLN A 348 27.37 9.07 8.85
C GLN A 348 26.30 10.12 8.56
N PHE A 349 26.36 10.82 7.43
CA PHE A 349 25.35 11.84 7.11
C PHE A 349 24.04 11.21 6.67
N THR A 350 24.09 10.01 6.08
CA THR A 350 22.91 9.19 5.83
C THR A 350 22.26 8.75 7.15
N GLU A 351 23.04 8.21 8.09
CA GLU A 351 22.54 7.85 9.44
C GLU A 351 21.92 9.06 10.16
N ASP A 352 22.59 10.22 10.12
CA ASP A 352 22.09 11.47 10.71
C ASP A 352 20.76 11.93 10.06
N TYR A 353 20.58 11.74 8.75
CA TYR A 353 19.35 12.13 8.05
C TYR A 353 18.17 11.22 8.39
N LEU A 354 18.41 9.90 8.39
CA LEU A 354 17.35 8.91 8.60
C LEU A 354 16.84 8.87 10.04
N THR A 355 17.61 9.42 10.98
CA THR A 355 17.26 9.50 12.41
C THR A 355 16.72 10.87 12.83
N GLN A 356 16.66 11.85 11.91
CA GLN A 356 16.08 13.16 12.19
C GLN A 356 14.57 13.09 12.45
N GLN A 357 14.07 14.04 13.23
CA GLN A 357 12.64 14.19 13.45
C GLN A 357 12.05 15.26 12.50
N PRO A 358 10.87 15.00 11.91
CA PRO A 358 10.13 13.75 11.96
C PRO A 358 10.78 12.66 11.07
N HIS A 359 10.70 11.40 11.50
CA HIS A 359 10.91 10.23 10.65
C HIS A 359 9.79 9.21 10.87
N ASN A 360 9.59 8.37 9.86
CA ASN A 360 8.73 7.21 9.96
C ASN A 360 9.57 5.98 10.30
N GLU A 361 8.93 4.96 10.84
CA GLU A 361 9.55 3.66 11.08
C GLU A 361 8.58 2.53 10.71
N VAL A 362 9.14 1.39 10.32
CA VAL A 362 8.35 0.18 10.04
C VAL A 362 8.36 -0.71 11.28
N LYS A 363 7.21 -0.82 11.96
CA LYS A 363 7.07 -1.61 13.19
C LYS A 363 6.20 -2.84 12.94
N ALA A 364 6.56 -3.94 13.58
CA ALA A 364 5.74 -5.14 13.65
C ALA A 364 5.12 -5.31 15.04
N VAL A 365 3.89 -5.81 15.07
CA VAL A 365 3.18 -6.22 16.28
C VAL A 365 2.69 -7.64 16.10
N ILE A 366 2.96 -8.49 17.10
CA ILE A 366 2.42 -9.85 17.15
C ILE A 366 1.51 -9.98 18.38
N ASP A 367 0.30 -10.47 18.17
CA ASP A 367 -0.61 -10.91 19.22
C ASP A 367 -0.68 -12.44 19.25
N ILE A 368 -0.28 -13.04 20.36
CA ILE A 368 -0.42 -14.47 20.65
C ILE A 368 -1.66 -14.68 21.52
N GLY A 369 -2.79 -14.88 20.84
CA GLY A 369 -4.06 -15.19 21.47
C GLY A 369 -4.25 -16.68 21.78
N THR A 370 -5.33 -16.97 22.50
CA THR A 370 -5.75 -18.34 22.86
C THR A 370 -6.04 -19.21 21.64
N ASN A 371 -6.66 -18.66 20.60
CA ASN A 371 -7.04 -19.41 19.40
C ASN A 371 -6.09 -19.19 18.21
N SER A 372 -5.55 -17.98 18.06
CA SER A 372 -4.79 -17.56 16.88
C SER A 372 -3.63 -16.67 17.25
N CYS A 373 -2.58 -16.73 16.45
CA CYS A 373 -1.55 -15.69 16.38
C CYS A 373 -1.91 -14.72 15.26
N ARG A 374 -1.61 -13.44 15.46
CA ARG A 374 -1.82 -12.38 14.48
C ARG A 374 -0.54 -11.56 14.35
N LEU A 375 -0.15 -11.25 13.11
CA LEU A 375 0.94 -10.34 12.78
C LEU A 375 0.36 -9.10 12.11
N TYR A 376 0.81 -7.93 12.53
CA TYR A 376 0.49 -6.66 11.91
C TYR A 376 1.77 -5.85 11.71
N ILE A 377 2.02 -5.38 10.49
CA ILE A 377 3.17 -4.55 10.13
C ILE A 377 2.63 -3.24 9.56
N ALA A 378 3.14 -2.12 10.08
CA ALA A 378 2.75 -0.80 9.63
C ALA A 378 3.95 0.15 9.60
N GLU A 379 3.87 1.13 8.72
CA GLU A 379 4.68 2.34 8.79
C GLU A 379 3.99 3.31 9.75
N ARG A 380 4.72 3.79 10.74
CA ARG A 380 4.23 4.78 11.71
C ARG A 380 5.18 5.97 11.81
N GLN A 381 4.67 7.14 12.16
CA GLN A 381 5.50 8.26 12.56
C GLN A 381 6.16 7.97 13.91
N ALA A 382 7.46 8.21 14.04
CA ALA A 382 8.20 7.87 15.25
C ALA A 382 7.82 8.76 16.45
N ASP A 383 7.50 10.03 16.19
CA ASP A 383 7.20 11.08 17.18
C ASP A 383 5.73 11.10 17.63
N THR A 384 4.79 11.05 16.69
CA THR A 384 3.35 11.07 17.02
C THR A 384 2.76 9.68 17.24
N HIS A 385 3.51 8.63 16.89
CA HIS A 385 3.03 7.24 16.84
C HIS A 385 1.85 7.02 15.88
N GLN A 386 1.54 7.99 15.01
CA GLN A 386 0.46 7.85 14.03
C GLN A 386 0.80 6.77 13.01
N ILE A 387 -0.15 5.89 12.72
CA ILE A 387 -0.03 4.92 11.64
C ILE A 387 -0.17 5.67 10.30
N MET A 388 0.90 5.69 9.52
CA MET A 388 0.94 6.33 8.21
C MET A 388 0.45 5.38 7.12
N ARG A 389 0.81 4.10 7.24
CA ARG A 389 0.48 3.08 6.23
C ARG A 389 0.38 1.68 6.82
N HIS A 390 -0.64 0.94 6.40
CA HIS A 390 -0.80 -0.48 6.70
C HIS A 390 -0.01 -1.29 5.66
N LEU A 391 0.94 -2.14 6.09
CA LEU A 391 1.85 -2.84 5.17
C LEU A 391 1.55 -4.33 5.02
N HIS A 392 1.27 -5.01 6.13
CA HIS A 392 0.96 -6.44 6.15
C HIS A 392 0.07 -6.78 7.34
N GLN A 393 -0.85 -7.71 7.16
CA GLN A 393 -1.55 -8.33 8.27
C GLN A 393 -1.83 -9.80 7.96
N GLU A 394 -1.58 -10.64 8.95
CA GLU A 394 -1.69 -12.09 8.80
C GLU A 394 -2.28 -12.69 10.08
N VAL A 395 -3.08 -13.74 9.92
CA VAL A 395 -3.70 -14.47 11.04
C VAL A 395 -3.50 -15.96 10.82
N GLN A 396 -2.97 -16.64 11.83
CA GLN A 396 -2.82 -18.09 11.81
C GLN A 396 -3.49 -18.73 13.02
N ILE A 397 -4.35 -19.72 12.77
CA ILE A 397 -5.03 -20.47 13.84
C ILE A 397 -4.04 -21.50 14.40
N VAL A 398 -3.69 -21.36 15.68
CA VAL A 398 -2.72 -22.22 16.37
C VAL A 398 -3.30 -22.95 17.58
N GLN A 399 -4.43 -22.47 18.11
CA GLN A 399 -5.14 -23.03 19.26
C GLN A 399 -4.21 -23.25 20.47
N LEU A 400 -3.45 -22.22 20.86
CA LEU A 400 -2.50 -22.30 21.96
C LEU A 400 -3.19 -22.64 23.30
N GLY A 401 -4.42 -22.17 23.49
CA GLY A 401 -5.22 -22.39 24.69
C GLY A 401 -5.90 -23.76 24.79
N GLU A 402 -5.69 -24.65 23.82
CA GLU A 402 -6.24 -26.01 23.83
C GLU A 402 -5.87 -26.75 25.13
N GLY A 403 -6.88 -27.15 25.91
CA GLY A 403 -6.69 -27.88 27.17
C GLY A 403 -6.21 -27.04 28.36
N VAL A 404 -5.92 -25.75 28.21
CA VAL A 404 -5.36 -24.91 29.29
C VAL A 404 -6.33 -24.74 30.47
N ASN A 405 -7.62 -24.56 30.20
CA ASN A 405 -8.63 -24.41 31.26
C ASN A 405 -8.69 -25.62 32.21
N GLN A 406 -8.46 -26.83 31.67
CA GLN A 406 -8.53 -28.09 32.41
C GLN A 406 -7.19 -28.45 33.05
N THR A 407 -6.08 -28.25 32.32
CA THR A 407 -4.76 -28.74 32.72
C THR A 407 -3.88 -27.68 33.37
N LYS A 408 -4.26 -26.39 33.27
CA LYS A 408 -3.43 -25.22 33.61
C LYS A 408 -2.07 -25.19 32.91
N ARG A 409 -1.91 -25.92 31.81
CA ARG A 409 -0.65 -26.05 31.08
C ARG A 409 -0.86 -25.95 29.57
N LEU A 410 0.09 -25.28 28.91
CA LEU A 410 0.20 -25.26 27.45
C LEU A 410 0.62 -26.64 26.95
N GLN A 411 -0.16 -27.20 26.03
CA GLN A 411 0.13 -28.52 25.45
C GLN A 411 1.31 -28.45 24.49
N LYS A 412 2.14 -29.50 24.47
CA LYS A 412 3.37 -29.54 23.64
C LYS A 412 3.08 -29.28 22.16
N HIS A 413 2.09 -29.97 21.59
CA HIS A 413 1.72 -29.81 20.20
C HIS A 413 1.20 -28.39 19.89
N ALA A 414 0.49 -27.75 20.82
CA ALA A 414 -0.02 -26.40 20.66
C ALA A 414 1.12 -25.37 20.68
N MET A 415 2.09 -25.54 21.60
CA MET A 415 3.33 -24.75 21.61
C MET A 415 4.11 -24.91 20.31
N ASP A 416 4.27 -26.13 19.80
CA ASP A 416 5.02 -26.41 18.56
C ASP A 416 4.36 -25.76 17.32
N ARG A 417 3.01 -25.80 17.22
CA ARG A 417 2.26 -25.05 16.18
C ARG A 417 2.50 -23.54 16.28
N THR A 418 2.43 -22.99 17.48
CA THR A 418 2.66 -21.55 17.71
C THR A 418 4.09 -21.15 17.37
N ILE A 419 5.10 -21.93 17.76
CA ILE A 419 6.50 -21.66 17.43
C ILE A 419 6.71 -21.67 15.92
N ASN A 420 6.13 -22.64 15.19
CA ASN A 420 6.23 -22.67 13.73
C ASN A 420 5.56 -21.46 13.07
N CYS A 421 4.41 -21.02 13.59
CA CYS A 421 3.77 -19.77 13.16
C CYS A 421 4.70 -18.56 13.38
N LEU A 422 5.29 -18.43 14.58
CA LEU A 422 6.19 -17.33 14.92
C LEU A 422 7.49 -17.34 14.09
N LYS A 423 7.99 -18.52 13.68
CA LYS A 423 9.12 -18.61 12.72
C LYS A 423 8.75 -18.01 11.36
N ASN A 424 7.55 -18.27 10.87
CA ASN A 424 7.07 -17.67 9.63
C ASN A 424 6.94 -16.15 9.77
N TYR A 425 6.34 -15.67 10.87
CA TYR A 425 6.25 -14.24 11.15
C TYR A 425 7.62 -13.58 11.26
N ALA A 426 8.60 -14.25 11.89
CA ALA A 426 9.97 -13.75 11.96
C ALA A 426 10.64 -13.61 10.58
N ASN A 427 10.27 -14.43 9.59
CA ASN A 427 10.74 -14.26 8.21
C ASN A 427 10.05 -13.08 7.56
N THR A 428 8.71 -12.98 7.65
CA THR A 428 7.94 -11.85 7.10
C THR A 428 8.44 -10.51 7.65
N ILE A 429 8.65 -10.40 8.97
CA ILE A 429 9.20 -9.20 9.62
C ILE A 429 10.58 -8.83 9.07
N ARG A 430 11.40 -9.83 8.76
CA ARG A 430 12.73 -9.64 8.16
C ARG A 430 12.63 -9.15 6.72
N ASP A 431 11.68 -9.67 5.96
CA ASP A 431 11.43 -9.28 4.56
C ASP A 431 10.92 -7.85 4.42
N TYR A 432 10.15 -7.36 5.41
CA TYR A 432 9.76 -5.94 5.52
C TYR A 432 10.83 -5.07 6.21
N ALA A 433 11.93 -5.68 6.66
CA ALA A 433 13.00 -5.02 7.41
C ALA A 433 12.49 -4.14 8.56
N CYS A 434 11.55 -4.64 9.38
CA CYS A 434 11.00 -3.82 10.46
C CYS A 434 12.09 -3.33 11.43
N SER A 435 12.03 -2.05 11.81
CA SER A 435 12.94 -1.43 12.77
C SER A 435 12.70 -1.90 14.20
N SER A 436 11.46 -2.27 14.52
CA SER A 436 11.06 -2.72 15.85
C SER A 436 9.96 -3.79 15.78
N LEU A 437 9.91 -4.63 16.81
CA LEU A 437 8.90 -5.68 17.00
C LEU A 437 8.37 -5.61 18.43
N TYR A 438 7.05 -5.60 18.57
CA TYR A 438 6.38 -5.80 19.85
C TYR A 438 5.50 -7.05 19.80
N CYS A 439 5.86 -8.08 20.56
CA CYS A 439 5.09 -9.32 20.63
C CYS A 439 4.49 -9.48 22.03
N PHE A 440 3.18 -9.67 22.10
CA PHE A 440 2.49 -9.90 23.37
C PHE A 440 1.64 -11.18 23.33
N ALA A 441 1.40 -11.75 24.51
CA ALA A 441 0.55 -12.92 24.68
C ALA A 441 -0.55 -12.67 25.72
N THR A 442 -1.74 -13.22 25.46
CA THR A 442 -2.94 -12.98 26.26
C THR A 442 -3.30 -14.20 27.13
N SER A 443 -4.59 -14.40 27.43
CA SER A 443 -5.12 -15.35 28.44
C SER A 443 -4.47 -16.74 28.45
N ALA A 444 -4.36 -17.44 27.31
CA ALA A 444 -3.80 -18.79 27.29
C ALA A 444 -2.37 -18.89 27.86
N THR A 445 -1.51 -17.91 27.57
CA THR A 445 -0.14 -17.90 28.10
C THR A 445 -0.12 -17.36 29.52
N ARG A 446 -0.93 -16.34 29.82
CA ARG A 446 -1.04 -15.74 31.15
C ARG A 446 -1.46 -16.75 32.22
N ASP A 447 -2.42 -17.61 31.89
CA ASP A 447 -3.08 -18.53 32.81
C ASP A 447 -2.36 -19.89 32.95
N ALA A 448 -1.29 -20.11 32.18
CA ALA A 448 -0.55 -21.37 32.16
C ALA A 448 0.64 -21.38 33.14
N GLU A 449 0.79 -22.48 33.88
CA GLU A 449 1.90 -22.68 34.83
C GLU A 449 3.26 -22.83 34.13
N ASN A 450 3.27 -23.37 32.91
CA ASN A 450 4.49 -23.56 32.11
C ASN A 450 4.74 -22.43 31.11
N ARG A 451 4.23 -21.22 31.36
CA ARG A 451 4.40 -20.06 30.46
C ARG A 451 5.85 -19.66 30.27
N ASP A 452 6.67 -19.68 31.33
CA ASP A 452 8.06 -19.22 31.24
C ASP A 452 8.90 -20.15 30.36
N PHE A 453 8.62 -21.47 30.42
CA PHE A 453 9.19 -22.45 29.51
C PHE A 453 8.81 -22.15 28.05
N PHE A 454 7.53 -21.86 27.79
CA PHE A 454 7.07 -21.51 26.44
C PHE A 454 7.74 -20.23 25.92
N ILE A 455 7.77 -19.16 26.73
CA ILE A 455 8.39 -17.88 26.37
C ILE A 455 9.87 -18.05 26.06
N GLN A 456 10.60 -18.80 26.91
CA GLN A 456 12.02 -19.07 26.69
C GLN A 456 12.25 -19.89 25.42
N LYS A 457 11.42 -20.92 25.17
CA LYS A 457 11.51 -21.75 23.96
C LYS A 457 11.27 -20.93 22.69
N VAL A 458 10.27 -20.03 22.70
CA VAL A 458 10.02 -19.11 21.57
C VAL A 458 11.22 -18.20 21.32
N PHE A 459 11.78 -17.59 22.37
CA PHE A 459 12.93 -16.70 22.22
C PHE A 459 14.16 -17.44 21.66
N GLN A 460 14.43 -18.66 22.13
CA GLN A 460 15.54 -19.48 21.62
C GLN A 460 15.37 -19.89 20.15
N GLU A 461 14.16 -20.19 19.72
CA GLU A 461 13.89 -20.70 18.37
C GLU A 461 13.60 -19.61 17.33
N THR A 462 13.18 -18.42 17.75
CA THR A 462 12.74 -17.35 16.84
C THR A 462 13.42 -16.01 17.08
N GLY A 463 14.05 -15.81 18.24
CA GLY A 463 14.54 -14.51 18.69
C GLY A 463 13.43 -13.54 19.15
N ILE A 464 12.16 -13.94 19.11
CA ILE A 464 11.03 -13.09 19.48
C ILE A 464 10.86 -13.09 21.01
N GLN A 465 10.92 -11.91 21.60
CA GLN A 465 10.60 -11.70 23.01
C GLN A 465 9.09 -11.52 23.19
N ILE A 466 8.48 -12.36 24.03
CA ILE A 466 7.05 -12.29 24.35
C ILE A 466 6.83 -11.48 25.62
N HIS A 467 5.93 -10.51 25.56
CA HIS A 467 5.39 -9.79 26.71
C HIS A 467 4.03 -10.38 27.10
N CYS A 468 3.95 -11.11 28.22
CA CYS A 468 2.67 -11.59 28.72
C CYS A 468 1.92 -10.43 29.38
N ILE A 469 0.78 -10.01 28.82
CA ILE A 469 0.03 -8.84 29.28
C ILE A 469 -1.16 -9.20 30.16
N SER A 470 -1.56 -8.29 31.05
CA SER A 470 -2.78 -8.44 31.85
C SER A 470 -4.04 -8.23 31.00
N GLY A 471 -5.20 -8.62 31.52
CA GLY A 471 -6.47 -8.35 30.84
C GLY A 471 -6.77 -6.85 30.72
N GLU A 472 -6.35 -6.05 31.71
CA GLU A 472 -6.49 -4.60 31.68
C GLU A 472 -5.64 -3.98 30.58
N THR A 473 -4.39 -4.43 30.41
CA THR A 473 -3.51 -3.98 29.32
C THR A 473 -4.04 -4.39 27.95
N GLU A 474 -4.60 -5.59 27.81
CA GLU A 474 -5.23 -6.05 26.57
C GLU A 474 -6.44 -5.18 26.20
N ALA A 475 -7.29 -4.85 27.19
CA ALA A 475 -8.41 -3.94 27.02
C ALA A 475 -7.94 -2.52 26.68
N GLU A 476 -6.83 -2.06 27.27
CA GLU A 476 -6.23 -0.77 26.95
C GLU A 476 -5.74 -0.71 25.50
N TYR A 477 -5.09 -1.76 25.01
CA TYR A 477 -4.63 -1.82 23.63
C TYR A 477 -5.83 -1.83 22.67
N ASN A 478 -6.85 -2.63 22.96
CA ASN A 478 -8.07 -2.64 22.15
C ASN A 478 -8.71 -1.24 22.08
N PHE A 479 -8.81 -0.56 23.24
CA PHE A 479 -9.34 0.79 23.32
C PHE A 479 -8.55 1.80 22.50
N ARG A 480 -7.23 1.87 22.71
CA ARG A 480 -6.34 2.76 21.96
C ARG A 480 -6.44 2.53 20.46
N GLY A 481 -6.49 1.27 20.02
CA GLY A 481 -6.62 0.91 18.62
C GLY A 481 -7.91 1.45 18.01
N VAL A 482 -9.06 1.23 18.65
CA VAL A 482 -10.35 1.74 18.17
C VAL A 482 -10.41 3.28 18.20
N SER A 483 -9.88 3.91 19.24
CA SER A 483 -9.88 5.37 19.38
C SER A 483 -9.08 6.10 18.30
N LEU A 484 -8.15 5.43 17.61
CA LEU A 484 -7.51 5.97 16.41
C LEU A 484 -8.49 6.23 15.27
N ALA A 485 -9.53 5.41 15.15
CA ALA A 485 -10.55 5.53 14.11
C ALA A 485 -11.75 6.37 14.56
N VAL A 486 -11.98 6.47 15.87
CA VAL A 486 -13.13 7.18 16.46
C VAL A 486 -12.67 8.04 17.65
N PRO A 487 -12.32 9.32 17.44
CA PRO A 487 -11.77 10.21 18.48
C PRO A 487 -12.84 10.80 19.43
N GLU A 488 -13.98 10.11 19.57
CA GLU A 488 -15.10 10.53 20.42
C GLU A 488 -15.14 9.70 21.71
N GLN A 489 -16.14 9.93 22.56
CA GLN A 489 -16.40 9.05 23.70
C GLN A 489 -17.06 7.77 23.19
N ILE A 490 -16.38 6.63 23.37
CA ILE A 490 -16.81 5.34 22.81
C ILE A 490 -16.95 4.29 23.91
N LEU A 491 -17.96 3.43 23.75
CA LEU A 491 -18.09 2.17 24.49
C LEU A 491 -17.79 1.01 23.54
N ILE A 492 -16.66 0.36 23.74
CA ILE A 492 -16.25 -0.82 22.98
C ILE A 492 -16.91 -2.06 23.58
N ILE A 493 -17.48 -2.89 22.71
CA ILE A 493 -18.04 -4.19 23.02
C ILE A 493 -17.28 -5.24 22.21
N ASP A 494 -16.53 -6.10 22.89
CA ASP A 494 -15.85 -7.26 22.31
C ASP A 494 -16.53 -8.55 22.78
N ILE A 495 -17.12 -9.31 21.87
CA ILE A 495 -17.78 -10.58 22.21
C ILE A 495 -16.83 -11.74 21.96
N GLY A 496 -16.30 -12.27 23.05
CA GLY A 496 -15.56 -13.52 23.07
C GLY A 496 -16.46 -14.77 23.13
N GLY A 497 -15.81 -15.93 23.22
CA GLY A 497 -16.51 -17.21 23.39
C GLY A 497 -17.11 -17.39 24.79
N GLY A 498 -16.37 -17.01 25.84
CA GLY A 498 -16.79 -17.17 27.23
C GLY A 498 -17.34 -15.90 27.89
N SER A 499 -16.83 -14.74 27.52
CA SER A 499 -17.16 -13.43 28.09
C SER A 499 -17.41 -12.39 26.98
N THR A 500 -17.93 -11.23 27.39
CA THR A 500 -17.98 -10.00 26.60
C THR A 500 -17.31 -8.89 27.40
N GLU A 501 -16.37 -8.20 26.79
CA GLU A 501 -15.62 -7.09 27.38
C GLU A 501 -16.25 -5.75 26.99
N PHE A 502 -16.37 -4.86 27.98
CA PHE A 502 -16.91 -3.51 27.85
C PHE A 502 -15.84 -2.50 28.26
N THR A 503 -15.49 -1.57 27.37
CA THR A 503 -14.53 -0.50 27.70
C THR A 503 -15.06 0.85 27.25
N LEU A 504 -15.34 1.75 28.21
CA LEU A 504 -15.74 3.13 27.98
C LEU A 504 -14.53 4.05 28.14
N GLY A 505 -14.33 4.95 27.19
CA GLY A 505 -13.32 5.98 27.29
C GLY A 505 -13.45 7.05 26.23
N LYS A 506 -12.52 8.01 26.24
CA LYS A 506 -12.38 9.04 25.20
C LYS A 506 -10.90 9.30 24.93
N ASN A 507 -10.53 9.44 23.66
CA ASN A 507 -9.15 9.61 23.21
C ASN A 507 -8.24 8.47 23.71
N THR A 508 -7.32 8.75 24.63
CA THR A 508 -6.42 7.75 25.24
C THR A 508 -6.83 7.37 26.66
N SER A 509 -7.89 7.99 27.20
CA SER A 509 -8.31 7.81 28.59
C SER A 509 -9.46 6.83 28.71
N ILE A 510 -9.30 5.80 29.53
CA ILE A 510 -10.33 4.81 29.86
C ILE A 510 -11.00 5.23 31.17
N PHE A 511 -12.34 5.30 31.14
CA PHE A 511 -13.17 5.67 32.29
C PHE A 511 -13.73 4.44 33.00
N PHE A 512 -13.99 3.37 32.25
CA PHE A 512 -14.55 2.13 32.76
C PHE A 512 -14.11 0.97 31.88
N SER A 513 -13.72 -0.15 32.49
CA SER A 513 -13.47 -1.41 31.79
C SER A 513 -13.97 -2.59 32.63
N LYS A 514 -14.69 -3.52 31.99
CA LYS A 514 -15.27 -4.68 32.66
C LYS A 514 -15.50 -5.84 31.70
N SER A 515 -15.11 -7.05 32.11
CA SER A 515 -15.49 -8.30 31.44
C SER A 515 -16.70 -8.91 32.14
N ILE A 516 -17.73 -9.27 31.36
CA ILE A 516 -18.95 -9.93 31.83
C ILE A 516 -19.03 -11.31 31.22
N ASN A 517 -19.49 -12.28 31.99
CA ASN A 517 -19.51 -13.70 31.67
C ASN A 517 -20.57 -14.13 30.62
N ILE A 518 -20.81 -13.31 29.59
CA ILE A 518 -21.83 -13.48 28.54
C ILE A 518 -21.25 -13.70 27.13
N GLY A 519 -20.43 -14.74 26.93
CA GLY A 519 -19.84 -15.04 25.62
C GLY A 519 -20.70 -15.92 24.70
N ALA A 520 -20.43 -15.89 23.39
CA ALA A 520 -21.22 -16.59 22.37
C ALA A 520 -21.19 -18.12 22.50
N VAL A 521 -20.04 -18.72 22.80
CA VAL A 521 -19.90 -20.17 23.02
C VAL A 521 -20.65 -20.57 24.29
N ARG A 522 -20.44 -19.82 25.38
CA ARG A 522 -21.10 -20.08 26.67
C ARG A 522 -22.62 -20.01 26.54
N ALA A 523 -23.14 -18.99 25.87
CA ALA A 523 -24.57 -18.85 25.64
C ALA A 523 -25.12 -19.98 24.76
N THR A 524 -24.38 -20.42 23.73
CA THR A 524 -24.76 -21.58 22.93
C THR A 524 -24.82 -22.86 23.76
N GLU A 525 -23.83 -23.13 24.60
CA GLU A 525 -23.78 -24.34 25.43
C GLU A 525 -24.88 -24.35 26.51
N LEU A 526 -25.17 -23.21 27.13
CA LEU A 526 -26.16 -23.11 28.20
C LEU A 526 -27.61 -23.16 27.70
N PHE A 527 -27.92 -22.49 26.59
CA PHE A 527 -29.31 -22.25 26.18
C PHE A 527 -29.69 -22.93 24.87
N PHE A 528 -28.73 -23.33 24.04
CA PHE A 528 -29.00 -23.93 22.74
C PHE A 528 -28.35 -25.32 22.56
N PRO A 529 -28.43 -26.23 23.55
CA PRO A 529 -27.93 -27.59 23.39
C PRO A 529 -28.67 -28.29 22.25
N ASN A 530 -27.94 -29.08 21.46
CA ASN A 530 -28.46 -29.79 20.29
C ASN A 530 -29.18 -28.88 19.27
N GLN A 531 -28.78 -27.60 19.18
CA GLN A 531 -29.37 -26.61 18.26
C GLN A 531 -30.87 -26.33 18.51
N ASN A 532 -31.33 -26.45 19.76
CA ASN A 532 -32.70 -26.09 20.13
C ASN A 532 -32.86 -24.56 20.24
N TYR A 533 -33.41 -23.92 19.20
CA TYR A 533 -33.67 -22.48 19.18
C TYR A 533 -35.16 -22.13 19.38
N SER A 534 -35.84 -22.82 20.29
CA SER A 534 -37.23 -22.48 20.63
C SER A 534 -37.37 -21.05 21.18
N SER A 535 -38.56 -20.45 21.03
CA SER A 535 -38.85 -19.12 21.56
C SER A 535 -38.61 -19.01 23.06
N GLU A 536 -38.86 -20.10 23.81
CA GLU A 536 -38.60 -20.20 25.25
C GLU A 536 -37.09 -20.14 25.53
N ALA A 537 -36.27 -20.94 24.84
CA ALA A 537 -34.81 -20.94 24.99
C ALA A 537 -34.19 -19.57 24.67
N ILE A 538 -34.66 -18.91 23.60
CA ILE A 538 -34.22 -17.55 23.24
C ILE A 538 -34.60 -16.55 24.33
N THR A 539 -35.82 -16.63 24.87
CA THR A 539 -36.29 -15.74 25.94
C THR A 539 -35.47 -15.93 27.22
N GLN A 540 -35.17 -17.17 27.60
CA GLN A 540 -34.32 -17.50 28.75
C GLN A 540 -32.89 -16.98 28.57
N CYS A 541 -32.32 -17.14 27.38
CA CYS A 541 -31.00 -16.60 27.04
C CYS A 541 -30.97 -15.07 27.17
N LYS A 542 -31.97 -14.36 26.61
CA LYS A 542 -32.12 -12.90 26.73
C LYS A 542 -32.23 -12.45 28.19
N LYS A 543 -33.06 -13.13 28.98
CA LYS A 543 -33.23 -12.83 30.41
C LYS A 543 -31.92 -12.99 31.18
N TRP A 544 -31.21 -14.10 30.95
CA TRP A 544 -29.90 -14.33 31.55
C TRP A 544 -28.89 -13.25 31.19
N ILE A 545 -28.83 -12.83 29.92
CA ILE A 545 -27.95 -11.73 29.49
C ILE A 545 -28.30 -10.44 30.25
N LEU A 546 -29.59 -10.07 30.31
CA LEU A 546 -30.04 -8.85 31.00
C LEU A 546 -29.66 -8.84 32.48
N GLU A 547 -29.83 -9.95 33.19
CA GLU A 547 -29.44 -10.08 34.60
C GLU A 547 -27.93 -9.85 34.82
N GLN A 548 -27.08 -10.26 33.88
CA GLN A 548 -25.64 -10.00 33.96
C GLN A 548 -25.27 -8.55 33.63
N LEU A 549 -26.06 -7.89 32.77
CA LEU A 549 -25.85 -6.50 32.35
C LEU A 549 -26.24 -5.47 33.42
N ASP A 550 -26.97 -5.83 34.47
CA ASP A 550 -27.37 -4.92 35.55
C ASP A 550 -26.18 -4.14 36.14
N SER A 551 -25.01 -4.77 36.16
CA SER A 551 -23.79 -4.15 36.63
C SER A 551 -23.22 -3.02 35.72
N LEU A 552 -23.82 -2.82 34.54
CA LEU A 552 -23.55 -1.74 33.60
C LEU A 552 -24.59 -0.61 33.67
N TYR A 553 -25.57 -0.68 34.56
CA TYR A 553 -26.62 0.33 34.70
C TYR A 553 -26.12 1.79 34.71
N PRO A 554 -24.99 2.15 35.35
CA PRO A 554 -24.46 3.52 35.29
C PRO A 554 -24.18 4.03 33.88
N LEU A 555 -23.81 3.15 32.94
CA LEU A 555 -23.49 3.53 31.57
C LEU A 555 -24.71 4.07 30.81
N ARG A 556 -25.94 3.70 31.18
CA ARG A 556 -27.16 4.16 30.48
C ARG A 556 -27.41 5.67 30.59
N LYS A 557 -26.69 6.37 31.47
CA LYS A 557 -26.79 7.82 31.68
C LYS A 557 -25.70 8.60 30.96
N GLU A 558 -24.71 7.92 30.39
CA GLU A 558 -23.59 8.51 29.68
C GLU A 558 -23.91 8.67 28.19
N ASN A 559 -23.31 9.68 27.55
CA ASN A 559 -23.38 9.83 26.10
C ASN A 559 -22.12 9.23 25.47
N PHE A 560 -22.27 8.17 24.69
CA PHE A 560 -21.17 7.54 23.97
C PHE A 560 -21.66 6.92 22.66
N LYS A 561 -20.72 6.70 21.75
CA LYS A 561 -20.93 5.89 20.56
C LYS A 561 -20.58 4.44 20.85
N VAL A 562 -21.46 3.50 20.53
CA VAL A 562 -21.19 2.06 20.70
C VAL A 562 -20.36 1.55 19.55
N ILE A 563 -19.22 0.93 19.88
CA ILE A 563 -18.33 0.31 18.90
C ILE A 563 -18.29 -1.20 19.12
N GLY A 564 -18.58 -1.96 18.06
CA GLY A 564 -18.43 -3.41 18.04
C GLY A 564 -17.09 -3.78 17.45
N VAL A 565 -16.33 -4.60 18.15
CA VAL A 565 -15.08 -5.18 17.65
C VAL A 565 -15.20 -6.69 17.55
N ALA A 566 -14.19 -7.29 16.91
CA ALA A 566 -14.05 -8.73 16.73
C ALA A 566 -15.16 -9.40 15.89
N GLY A 567 -14.99 -10.71 15.73
CA GLY A 567 -15.60 -11.39 14.60
C GLY A 567 -17.12 -11.62 14.68
N THR A 568 -17.76 -11.54 15.86
CA THR A 568 -19.23 -11.65 15.92
C THR A 568 -19.87 -10.43 15.25
N ALA A 569 -19.39 -9.23 15.57
CA ALA A 569 -19.93 -7.99 15.04
C ALA A 569 -19.58 -7.81 13.55
N THR A 570 -18.34 -8.11 13.15
CA THR A 570 -17.92 -7.98 11.75
C THR A 570 -18.58 -9.01 10.81
N THR A 571 -18.90 -10.21 11.33
CA THR A 571 -19.69 -11.22 10.59
C THR A 571 -21.08 -10.69 10.24
N GLN A 572 -21.72 -9.90 11.11
CA GLN A 572 -23.06 -9.35 10.82
C GLN A 572 -23.05 -8.45 9.59
N ILE A 573 -22.02 -7.60 9.46
CA ILE A 573 -21.84 -6.73 8.29
C ILE A 573 -21.49 -7.55 7.04
N SER A 574 -20.63 -8.55 7.19
CA SER A 574 -20.21 -9.41 6.07
C SER A 574 -21.38 -10.18 5.47
N VAL A 575 -22.28 -10.70 6.33
CA VAL A 575 -23.53 -11.34 5.91
C VAL A 575 -24.49 -10.33 5.28
N ALA A 576 -24.67 -9.16 5.89
CA ALA A 576 -25.57 -8.12 5.37
C ALA A 576 -25.14 -7.60 3.98
N LYS A 577 -23.84 -7.61 3.70
CA LYS A 577 -23.25 -7.19 2.42
C LYS A 577 -22.98 -8.35 1.46
N GLU A 578 -23.38 -9.57 1.80
CA GLU A 578 -23.16 -10.79 1.00
C GLU A 578 -21.70 -10.94 0.52
N MET A 579 -20.75 -10.71 1.43
CA MET A 579 -19.32 -10.72 1.08
C MET A 579 -18.82 -12.13 0.79
N LYS A 580 -18.56 -12.43 -0.49
CA LYS A 580 -17.89 -13.68 -0.91
C LYS A 580 -16.43 -13.74 -0.44
N GLN A 581 -15.76 -12.59 -0.49
CA GLN A 581 -14.42 -12.39 0.05
C GLN A 581 -14.49 -11.25 1.05
N TYR A 582 -13.95 -11.48 2.25
CA TYR A 582 -13.96 -10.49 3.32
C TYR A 582 -13.12 -9.27 2.94
N ARG A 583 -13.73 -8.07 3.02
CA ARG A 583 -13.08 -6.80 2.69
C ARG A 583 -13.19 -5.85 3.87
N ARG A 584 -12.06 -5.60 4.54
CA ARG A 584 -11.99 -4.83 5.79
C ARG A 584 -12.50 -3.41 5.64
N GLU A 585 -12.12 -2.76 4.56
CA GLU A 585 -12.50 -1.40 4.21
C GLU A 585 -14.03 -1.23 4.05
N LEU A 586 -14.75 -2.33 3.76
CA LEU A 586 -16.21 -2.32 3.69
C LEU A 586 -16.89 -2.56 5.04
N VAL A 587 -16.14 -3.09 6.03
CA VAL A 587 -16.60 -3.42 7.38
C VAL A 587 -16.22 -2.34 8.39
N HIS A 588 -14.99 -1.83 8.31
CA HIS A 588 -14.47 -0.80 9.20
C HIS A 588 -15.31 0.48 9.09
N LEU A 589 -15.70 1.02 10.24
CA LEU A 589 -16.60 2.16 10.43
C LEU A 589 -18.00 2.02 9.82
N SER A 590 -18.41 0.80 9.45
CA SER A 590 -19.78 0.55 9.02
C SER A 590 -20.76 0.56 10.20
N THR A 591 -22.00 0.94 9.95
CA THR A 591 -23.07 0.95 10.96
C THR A 591 -23.88 -0.34 10.90
N LEU A 592 -24.04 -0.98 12.05
CA LEU A 592 -24.90 -2.14 12.26
C LEU A 592 -26.11 -1.72 13.11
N SER A 593 -27.31 -1.71 12.50
CA SER A 593 -28.56 -1.37 13.21
C SER A 593 -29.18 -2.59 13.89
N ILE A 594 -30.05 -2.34 14.87
CA ILE A 594 -30.90 -3.40 15.47
C ILE A 594 -31.74 -4.10 14.40
N GLU A 595 -32.31 -3.36 13.45
CA GLU A 595 -33.10 -3.93 12.35
C GLU A 595 -32.26 -4.92 11.51
N GLN A 596 -30.99 -4.58 11.23
CA GLN A 596 -30.11 -5.48 10.49
C GLN A 596 -29.74 -6.73 11.32
N LEU A 597 -29.52 -6.58 12.62
CA LEU A 597 -29.32 -7.71 13.54
C LEU A 597 -30.54 -8.63 13.56
N GLU A 598 -31.75 -8.08 13.54
CA GLU A 598 -33.00 -8.85 13.46
C GLU A 598 -33.11 -9.63 12.16
N LYS A 599 -32.84 -8.98 11.01
CA LYS A 599 -32.82 -9.64 9.70
C LYS A 599 -31.83 -10.80 9.67
N ASN A 600 -30.61 -10.59 10.16
CA ASN A 600 -29.59 -11.61 10.22
C ASN A 600 -29.99 -12.75 11.18
N LEU A 601 -30.53 -12.43 12.37
CA LEU A 601 -30.99 -13.44 13.32
C LEU A 601 -32.09 -14.34 12.72
N MET A 602 -33.07 -13.74 12.03
CA MET A 602 -34.14 -14.48 11.35
C MET A 602 -33.57 -15.36 10.24
N LEU A 603 -32.62 -14.85 9.44
CA LEU A 603 -31.91 -15.65 8.45
C LEU A 603 -31.20 -16.86 9.09
N PHE A 604 -30.49 -16.67 10.20
CA PHE A 604 -29.77 -17.75 10.88
C PHE A 604 -30.71 -18.79 11.50
N LEU A 605 -31.82 -18.35 12.10
CA LEU A 605 -32.83 -19.24 12.68
C LEU A 605 -33.60 -20.03 11.63
N SER A 606 -33.75 -19.50 10.41
CA SER A 606 -34.44 -20.17 9.30
C SER A 606 -33.66 -21.33 8.67
N LYS A 607 -32.41 -21.57 9.10
CA LYS A 607 -31.48 -22.53 8.49
C LYS A 607 -30.95 -23.52 9.51
N SER A 608 -30.75 -24.77 9.08
CA SER A 608 -29.96 -25.77 9.82
C SER A 608 -28.48 -25.35 9.93
N LEU A 609 -27.69 -26.00 10.79
CA LEU A 609 -26.25 -25.70 10.89
C LEU A 609 -25.51 -25.88 9.55
N GLU A 610 -25.81 -26.95 8.81
CA GLU A 610 -25.19 -27.22 7.50
C GLU A 610 -25.53 -26.15 6.47
N GLU A 611 -26.75 -25.61 6.51
CA GLU A 611 -27.16 -24.50 5.66
C GLU A 611 -26.56 -23.18 6.11
N ARG A 612 -26.44 -22.94 7.42
CA ARG A 612 -25.76 -21.76 7.96
C ARG A 612 -24.30 -21.70 7.54
N GLN A 613 -23.60 -22.83 7.51
CA GLN A 613 -22.21 -22.91 7.04
C GLN A 613 -22.01 -22.46 5.58
N LYS A 614 -23.09 -22.39 4.80
CA LYS A 614 -23.10 -21.98 3.39
C LYS A 614 -23.58 -20.53 3.18
N ILE A 615 -23.95 -19.82 4.24
CA ILE A 615 -24.36 -18.41 4.13
C ILE A 615 -23.16 -17.58 3.69
N ILE A 616 -23.34 -16.78 2.62
CA ILE A 616 -22.30 -15.88 2.13
C ILE A 616 -22.01 -14.83 3.21
N GLY A 617 -20.72 -14.61 3.51
CA GLY A 617 -20.28 -13.70 4.56
C GLY A 617 -20.23 -14.30 5.99
N LEU A 618 -20.68 -15.55 6.18
CA LEU A 618 -20.57 -16.26 7.46
C LEU A 618 -19.48 -17.33 7.40
N GLU A 619 -18.44 -17.21 8.24
CA GLU A 619 -17.44 -18.27 8.38
C GLU A 619 -18.07 -19.57 8.90
N ALA A 620 -17.83 -20.69 8.21
CA ALA A 620 -18.42 -21.98 8.56
C ALA A 620 -18.17 -22.41 10.02
N LYS A 621 -17.00 -22.09 10.58
CA LYS A 621 -16.66 -22.37 11.99
C LYS A 621 -17.49 -21.56 13.00
N ARG A 622 -18.02 -20.40 12.60
CA ARG A 622 -18.86 -19.52 13.44
C ARG A 622 -20.34 -19.89 13.39
N ALA A 623 -20.77 -20.66 12.39
CA ALA A 623 -22.18 -20.99 12.15
C ALA A 623 -22.91 -21.62 13.34
N ASN A 624 -22.18 -22.27 14.25
CA ASN A 624 -22.76 -22.88 15.46
C ASN A 624 -23.05 -21.84 16.58
N VAL A 625 -22.22 -20.80 16.69
CA VAL A 625 -22.26 -19.83 17.79
C VAL A 625 -22.87 -18.48 17.39
N ILE A 626 -23.06 -18.24 16.08
CA ILE A 626 -23.49 -16.94 15.56
C ILE A 626 -24.87 -16.52 16.07
N ILE A 627 -25.81 -17.45 16.29
CA ILE A 627 -27.15 -17.12 16.81
C ILE A 627 -27.04 -16.53 18.21
N ALA A 628 -26.31 -17.20 19.11
CA ALA A 628 -26.11 -16.71 20.46
C ALA A 628 -25.38 -15.36 20.47
N GLY A 629 -24.32 -15.23 19.66
CA GLY A 629 -23.61 -13.95 19.49
C GLY A 629 -24.51 -12.81 18.99
N THR A 630 -25.43 -13.10 18.06
CA THR A 630 -26.41 -12.12 17.54
C THR A 630 -27.40 -11.71 18.62
N ILE A 631 -27.89 -12.65 19.44
CA ILE A 631 -28.79 -12.38 20.57
C ILE A 631 -28.08 -11.52 21.63
N ILE A 632 -26.80 -11.79 21.92
CA ILE A 632 -25.98 -10.99 22.84
C ILE A 632 -25.88 -9.55 22.34
N LEU A 633 -25.47 -9.33 21.08
CA LEU A 633 -25.40 -7.98 20.49
C LEU A 633 -26.74 -7.24 20.57
N GLN A 634 -27.83 -7.88 20.12
CA GLN A 634 -29.16 -7.28 20.13
C GLN A 634 -29.58 -6.90 21.56
N THR A 635 -29.37 -7.79 22.52
CA THR A 635 -29.77 -7.56 23.92
C THR A 635 -28.96 -6.44 24.56
N ILE A 636 -27.65 -6.35 24.26
CA ILE A 636 -26.80 -5.27 24.75
C ILE A 636 -27.25 -3.91 24.18
N LEU A 637 -27.50 -3.81 22.86
CA LEU A 637 -27.95 -2.55 22.25
C LEU A 637 -29.29 -2.07 22.81
N LEU A 638 -30.25 -2.99 22.96
CA LEU A 638 -31.54 -2.69 23.60
C LEU A 638 -31.38 -2.26 25.06
N TYR A 639 -30.51 -2.92 25.83
CA TYR A 639 -30.22 -2.56 27.21
C TYR A 639 -29.61 -1.14 27.32
N LEU A 640 -28.67 -0.81 26.43
CA LEU A 640 -28.00 0.49 26.37
C LEU A 640 -28.84 1.59 25.72
N GLN A 641 -30.02 1.27 25.18
CA GLN A 641 -30.89 2.19 24.45
C GLN A 641 -30.22 2.81 23.21
N GLN A 642 -29.55 1.97 22.42
CA GLN A 642 -28.81 2.37 21.22
C GLN A 642 -29.41 1.70 20.00
N ASP A 643 -29.79 2.47 18.98
CA ASP A 643 -30.43 1.93 17.77
C ASP A 643 -29.44 1.23 16.83
N SER A 644 -28.15 1.51 17.01
CA SER A 644 -27.08 0.96 16.20
C SER A 644 -25.73 0.95 16.92
N MET A 645 -24.77 0.27 16.32
CA MET A 645 -23.35 0.33 16.68
C MET A 645 -22.49 0.52 15.44
N THR A 646 -21.32 1.12 15.59
CA THR A 646 -20.30 1.18 14.54
C THR A 646 -19.34 0.00 14.68
N ILE A 647 -18.93 -0.62 13.59
CA ILE A 647 -18.01 -1.75 13.60
C ILE A 647 -16.59 -1.27 13.32
N SER A 648 -15.62 -1.70 14.14
CA SER A 648 -14.21 -1.37 13.94
C SER A 648 -13.37 -2.63 13.67
N GLU A 649 -12.68 -2.63 12.53
CA GLU A 649 -11.54 -3.54 12.26
C GLU A 649 -10.25 -3.17 13.02
N TYR A 650 -10.18 -2.00 13.65
CA TYR A 650 -9.06 -1.64 14.50
C TYR A 650 -9.25 -2.29 15.87
N ASP A 651 -8.19 -2.92 16.37
CA ASP A 651 -8.19 -3.72 17.60
C ASP A 651 -6.89 -3.53 18.40
N ASN A 652 -6.61 -4.47 19.31
CA ASN A 652 -5.40 -4.47 20.13
C ASN A 652 -4.08 -4.41 19.33
N LEU A 653 -4.02 -4.88 18.07
CA LEU A 653 -2.83 -4.79 17.24
C LEU A 653 -2.51 -3.34 16.88
N MET A 654 -3.53 -2.55 16.48
CA MET A 654 -3.37 -1.13 16.18
C MET A 654 -3.06 -0.34 17.45
N GLY A 655 -3.67 -0.70 18.58
CA GLY A 655 -3.35 -0.08 19.85
C GLY A 655 -1.91 -0.32 20.28
N ALA A 656 -1.41 -1.55 20.14
CA ALA A 656 -0.03 -1.89 20.42
C ALA A 656 0.97 -1.33 19.40
N MET A 657 0.53 -1.04 18.17
CA MET A 657 1.33 -0.39 17.14
C MET A 657 1.75 1.01 17.57
N ILE A 658 0.86 1.74 18.23
CA ILE A 658 1.05 3.14 18.62
C ILE A 658 1.65 3.33 20.03
N LEU A 659 2.04 2.24 20.71
CA LEU A 659 2.85 2.27 21.94
C LEU A 659 4.32 2.40 21.61
#